data_AF-A0A2K2HCT8-F1
#
_entry.id   AF-A0A2K2HCT8-F1
#
_cell.length_a   1.000
_cell.length_b   1.000
_cell.length_c   1.000
_cell.angle_alpha   90.00
_cell.angle_beta   90.00
_cell.angle_gamma   90.00
#
_symmetry.space_group_name_H-M   'P 1'
#
loop_
_entity.id
_entity.type
_entity.pdbx_description
1 polymer ?
#
loop_
_entity_poly.entity_id
_entity_poly.type
_entity_poly.pdbx_seq_one_letter_code
_entity_poly.pdbx_strand_id
1 'polypeptide(L)'
;MDRRKVVNTVLRAVLKKGQEEISSLIGQPVEFSDCQVITSNRETLFENLQDPQVLAEFRVEGDREGSAYLLLDLKDALVLGGTLIMLPEEELHDRIDKGEFGGDEADAFGEIVNIMAGVISGLVDELFPDKLRFVKTGQQVVNPLRVVAKEDYPLAEGPLSLVVGKGTLQGKNLAGLVQVLVPDELLGLGGGEDAAPVVESEQTAAESEQATAAGPVDTAGQTAVAPTETTAVASESRGAGAAPAAETPSAKPPAGAAGPGPVVSEDKLVKIFRVIHAKIQEEVGGFLGHSFEISNEKYLCSNRAELFAGLDGTQVLAHMRVEGDREGDGYLLTSLGAAIHLGGTLIMLPDSELQERLESGEYGAEDSDAFGEIVNIVAGICTSVFNDIYPGNLHFVKTDQEPIDPLVIEAREEYPVKDVEFFLASGDARLDGQELGRIGFFVPADVLGLQNAEAGGVTAPTETPVVAGVDETGGDPGGVGSDNSGGETGTASETETVPPSKGETGKSASPVATGSTGTQPLILVCSDSEEQAEVFIRAIEGLNCAARFQHVQEAVGGYGPETRGVFLVLGDVGEQGIAAAIKINASIQGRMPLIAAGPNWTRSMVLRAIKYGIRDILVTPASEAQIQEKVKLNLVA
;
A
#
# COMPACT_ATOMS: atom_id res chain seq x y z
N MET A 1 19.40 -8.98 -44.50
CA MET A 1 18.06 -9.28 -43.95
C MET A 1 17.72 -8.14 -43.00
N ASP A 2 16.52 -7.58 -43.08
CA ASP A 2 16.12 -6.52 -42.15
C ASP A 2 16.00 -7.14 -40.75
N ARG A 3 16.95 -6.83 -39.88
CA ARG A 3 17.11 -7.45 -38.56
C ARG A 3 15.87 -7.23 -37.70
N ARG A 4 15.23 -6.06 -37.79
CA ARG A 4 14.00 -5.73 -37.06
C ARG A 4 12.82 -6.59 -37.52
N LYS A 5 12.71 -6.89 -38.82
CA LYS A 5 11.68 -7.82 -39.32
C LYS A 5 11.86 -9.23 -38.78
N VAL A 6 13.10 -9.71 -38.65
CA VAL A 6 13.38 -11.02 -38.05
C VAL A 6 13.00 -11.03 -36.57
N VAL A 7 13.43 -10.01 -35.82
CA VAL A 7 13.04 -9.82 -34.40
C VAL A 7 11.53 -9.86 -34.24
N ASN A 8 10.79 -9.05 -35.00
CA ASN A 8 9.33 -9.01 -34.91
C ASN A 8 8.70 -10.36 -35.24
N THR A 9 9.26 -11.10 -36.21
CA THR A 9 8.79 -12.44 -36.55
C THR A 9 9.02 -13.43 -35.41
N VAL A 10 10.21 -13.41 -34.79
CA VAL A 10 10.54 -14.24 -33.63
C VAL A 10 9.61 -13.92 -32.45
N LEU A 11 9.53 -12.64 -32.06
CA LEU A 11 8.74 -12.20 -30.92
C LEU A 11 7.24 -12.50 -31.08
N ARG A 12 6.66 -12.32 -32.27
CA ARG A 12 5.26 -12.72 -32.52
C ARG A 12 5.04 -14.23 -32.39
N ALA A 13 6.05 -15.04 -32.74
CA ALA A 13 5.98 -16.48 -32.60
C ALA A 13 6.12 -16.96 -31.14
N VAL A 14 6.76 -16.17 -30.27
CA VAL A 14 6.99 -16.52 -28.85
C VAL A 14 5.68 -16.80 -28.14
N LEU A 15 4.72 -15.87 -28.14
CA LEU A 15 3.46 -16.08 -27.42
C LEU A 15 2.65 -17.22 -28.07
N LYS A 16 2.60 -17.27 -29.41
CA LYS A 16 1.86 -18.33 -30.11
C LYS A 16 2.37 -19.73 -29.78
N LYS A 17 3.69 -19.94 -29.79
CA LYS A 17 4.29 -21.25 -29.45
C LYS A 17 4.26 -21.48 -27.94
N GLY A 18 4.46 -20.42 -27.16
CA GLY A 18 4.37 -20.44 -25.69
C GLY A 18 3.01 -20.94 -25.21
N GLN A 19 1.92 -20.48 -25.81
CA GLN A 19 0.58 -20.92 -25.41
C GLN A 19 0.36 -22.42 -25.63
N GLU A 20 0.92 -23.02 -26.68
CA GLU A 20 0.80 -24.46 -26.97
C GLU A 20 1.53 -25.28 -25.90
N GLU A 21 2.76 -24.89 -25.58
CA GLU A 21 3.58 -25.57 -24.57
C GLU A 21 3.02 -25.38 -23.15
N ILE A 22 2.58 -24.16 -22.80
CA ILE A 22 1.94 -23.87 -21.52
C ILE A 22 0.61 -24.64 -21.40
N SER A 23 -0.21 -24.68 -22.45
CA SER A 23 -1.46 -25.46 -22.45
C SER A 23 -1.18 -26.94 -22.20
N SER A 24 -0.13 -27.48 -22.82
CA SER A 24 0.29 -28.86 -22.62
C SER A 24 0.77 -29.12 -21.20
N LEU A 25 1.48 -28.16 -20.59
CA LEU A 25 1.97 -28.28 -19.21
C LEU A 25 0.83 -28.25 -18.19
N ILE A 26 -0.08 -27.28 -18.32
CA ILE A 26 -1.22 -27.09 -17.40
C ILE A 26 -2.30 -28.15 -17.62
N GLY A 27 -2.38 -28.73 -18.83
CA GLY A 27 -3.44 -29.65 -19.22
C GLY A 27 -4.78 -28.93 -19.48
N GLN A 28 -4.74 -27.62 -19.69
CA GLN A 28 -5.90 -26.75 -19.94
C GLN A 28 -5.57 -25.77 -21.08
N PRO A 29 -6.55 -25.35 -21.89
CA PRO A 29 -6.28 -24.42 -22.98
C PRO A 29 -5.90 -23.04 -22.46
N VAL A 30 -4.72 -22.58 -22.86
CA VAL A 30 -4.20 -21.23 -22.71
C VAL A 30 -4.09 -20.61 -24.10
N GLU A 31 -4.67 -19.42 -24.27
CA GLU A 31 -4.65 -18.71 -25.55
C GLU A 31 -4.15 -17.29 -25.36
N PHE A 32 -3.18 -16.87 -26.18
CA PHE A 32 -2.76 -15.48 -26.29
C PHE A 32 -3.32 -14.86 -27.57
N SER A 33 -4.02 -13.74 -27.40
CA SER A 33 -4.66 -12.97 -28.47
C SER A 33 -4.12 -11.54 -28.50
N ASP A 34 -4.50 -10.77 -29.53
CA ASP A 34 -4.08 -9.38 -29.72
C ASP A 34 -2.54 -9.17 -29.61
N CYS A 35 -1.76 -10.16 -30.07
CA CYS A 35 -0.32 -10.16 -29.91
C CYS A 35 0.34 -9.07 -30.79
N GLN A 36 0.97 -8.09 -30.16
CA GLN A 36 1.64 -6.99 -30.82
C GLN A 36 3.11 -6.94 -30.42
N VAL A 37 3.96 -6.53 -31.36
CA VAL A 37 5.36 -6.20 -31.05
C VAL A 37 5.49 -4.70 -31.03
N ILE A 38 5.90 -4.16 -29.89
CA ILE A 38 6.07 -2.73 -29.66
C ILE A 38 7.48 -2.44 -29.16
N THR A 39 7.91 -1.18 -29.32
CA THR A 39 9.14 -0.68 -28.70
C THR A 39 8.75 0.26 -27.57
N SER A 40 9.35 0.09 -26.40
CA SER A 40 9.16 0.95 -25.22
C SER A 40 10.49 1.13 -24.49
N ASN A 41 10.45 1.78 -23.33
CA ASN A 41 11.55 1.82 -22.38
C ASN A 41 11.01 1.45 -20.98
N ARG A 42 11.91 1.34 -20.00
CA ARG A 42 11.55 1.00 -18.61
C ARG A 42 10.49 1.94 -18.03
N GLU A 43 10.64 3.25 -18.18
CA GLU A 43 9.73 4.23 -17.58
C GLU A 43 8.33 4.15 -18.18
N THR A 44 8.21 4.27 -19.50
CA THR A 44 6.93 4.26 -20.22
C THR A 44 6.19 2.94 -20.04
N LEU A 45 6.92 1.82 -19.91
CA LEU A 45 6.33 0.52 -19.62
C LEU A 45 5.59 0.53 -18.26
N PHE A 46 6.29 0.91 -17.20
CA PHE A 46 5.74 0.82 -15.84
C PHE A 46 4.79 1.95 -15.49
N GLU A 47 4.82 3.09 -16.20
CA GLU A 47 3.84 4.18 -16.05
C GLU A 47 2.40 3.75 -16.42
N ASN A 48 2.25 2.76 -17.28
CA ASN A 48 0.94 2.26 -17.72
C ASN A 48 0.43 1.07 -16.87
N LEU A 49 1.18 0.66 -15.85
CA LEU A 49 0.85 -0.47 -14.98
C LEU A 49 0.46 0.04 -13.59
N GLN A 50 -0.67 -0.42 -13.08
CA GLN A 50 -1.22 0.00 -11.78
C GLN A 50 -1.06 -1.08 -10.72
N ASP A 51 -1.39 -2.32 -11.08
CA ASP A 51 -1.36 -3.46 -10.17
C ASP A 51 0.05 -4.03 -9.99
N PRO A 52 0.34 -4.70 -8.85
CA PRO A 52 1.57 -5.47 -8.68
C PRO A 52 1.77 -6.49 -9.80
N GLN A 53 3.00 -6.61 -10.27
CA GLN A 53 3.37 -7.50 -11.37
C GLN A 53 4.34 -8.58 -10.88
N VAL A 54 4.36 -9.74 -11.52
CA VAL A 54 5.46 -10.70 -11.38
C VAL A 54 6.44 -10.47 -12.53
N LEU A 55 7.67 -10.11 -12.16
CA LEU A 55 8.80 -9.97 -13.07
C LEU A 55 9.67 -11.23 -12.95
N ALA A 56 9.68 -12.03 -14.00
CA ALA A 56 10.62 -13.13 -14.17
C ALA A 56 11.82 -12.70 -15.02
N GLU A 57 13.02 -13.02 -14.56
CA GLU A 57 14.27 -12.67 -15.22
C GLU A 57 14.86 -13.88 -15.96
N PHE A 58 15.33 -13.62 -17.17
CA PHE A 58 16.11 -14.53 -18.00
C PHE A 58 17.52 -13.99 -18.14
N ARG A 59 18.52 -14.77 -17.76
CA ARG A 59 19.89 -14.57 -18.26
C ARG A 59 19.96 -15.04 -19.70
N VAL A 60 20.48 -14.17 -20.54
CA VAL A 60 20.74 -14.44 -21.96
C VAL A 60 22.22 -14.78 -22.11
N GLU A 61 22.51 -15.93 -22.72
CA GLU A 61 23.85 -16.46 -22.96
C GLU A 61 24.07 -16.65 -24.47
N GLY A 62 25.32 -16.59 -24.93
CA GLY A 62 25.69 -16.92 -26.31
C GLY A 62 26.47 -15.81 -27.00
N ASP A 63 26.07 -15.44 -28.22
CA ASP A 63 26.75 -14.41 -29.00
C ASP A 63 26.66 -13.01 -28.35
N ARG A 64 25.65 -12.81 -27.50
CA ARG A 64 25.48 -11.64 -26.63
C ARG A 64 25.00 -12.11 -25.26
N GLU A 65 25.40 -11.36 -24.24
CA GLU A 65 25.04 -11.66 -22.85
C GLU A 65 24.30 -10.48 -22.24
N GLY A 66 23.34 -10.77 -21.36
CA GLY A 66 22.59 -9.76 -20.62
C GLY A 66 21.32 -10.37 -20.02
N SER A 67 20.33 -9.52 -19.74
CA SER A 67 19.06 -9.94 -19.15
C SER A 67 17.88 -9.63 -20.06
N ALA A 68 16.91 -10.53 -20.06
CA ALA A 68 15.59 -10.36 -20.67
C ALA A 68 14.53 -10.73 -19.63
N TYR A 69 13.26 -10.41 -19.89
CA TYR A 69 12.23 -10.49 -18.86
C TYR A 69 10.90 -11.01 -19.39
N LEU A 70 10.13 -11.60 -18.49
CA LEU A 70 8.71 -11.86 -18.66
C LEU A 70 7.96 -11.13 -17.54
N LEU A 71 6.96 -10.35 -17.91
CA LEU A 71 6.13 -9.57 -17.00
C LEU A 71 4.67 -10.01 -17.14
N LEU A 72 4.03 -10.24 -16.00
CA LEU A 72 2.63 -10.63 -15.87
C LEU A 72 1.99 -9.92 -14.68
N ASP A 73 0.66 -9.78 -14.69
CA ASP A 73 -0.05 -9.37 -13.49
C ASP A 73 0.13 -10.41 -12.36
N LEU A 74 0.21 -9.95 -11.11
CA LEU A 74 0.33 -10.83 -9.95
C LEU A 74 -0.81 -11.85 -9.87
N LYS A 75 -2.04 -11.40 -10.14
CA LYS A 75 -3.24 -12.25 -10.08
C LYS A 75 -3.14 -13.35 -11.15
N ASP A 76 -2.69 -12.99 -12.34
CA ASP A 76 -2.53 -13.94 -13.44
C ASP A 76 -1.42 -14.96 -13.17
N ALA A 77 -0.32 -14.54 -12.56
CA ALA A 77 0.76 -15.44 -12.18
C ALA A 77 0.29 -16.45 -11.11
N LEU A 78 -0.49 -16.01 -10.13
CA LEU A 78 -1.14 -16.87 -9.15
C LEU A 78 -2.13 -17.84 -9.80
N VAL A 79 -2.97 -17.35 -10.71
CA VAL A 79 -3.92 -18.20 -11.46
C VAL A 79 -3.19 -19.29 -12.23
N LEU A 80 -2.14 -18.93 -12.98
CA LEU A 80 -1.38 -19.88 -13.79
C LEU A 80 -0.60 -20.88 -12.93
N GLY A 81 0.11 -20.41 -11.90
CA GLY A 81 0.87 -21.27 -10.98
C GLY A 81 -0.04 -22.18 -10.16
N GLY A 82 -1.10 -21.62 -9.57
CA GLY A 82 -2.08 -22.36 -8.78
C GLY A 82 -2.84 -23.41 -9.58
N THR A 83 -3.21 -23.10 -10.83
CA THR A 83 -3.87 -24.08 -11.71
C THR A 83 -2.94 -25.24 -12.03
N LEU A 84 -1.65 -24.98 -12.26
CA LEU A 84 -0.66 -26.02 -12.57
C LEU A 84 -0.52 -27.04 -11.43
N ILE A 85 -0.58 -26.60 -10.17
CA ILE A 85 -0.53 -27.48 -8.99
C ILE A 85 -1.93 -27.94 -8.53
N MET A 86 -2.97 -27.68 -9.33
CA MET A 86 -4.35 -28.07 -9.07
C MET A 86 -4.90 -27.53 -7.73
N LEU A 87 -4.57 -26.28 -7.39
CA LEU A 87 -5.17 -25.63 -6.24
C LEU A 87 -6.70 -25.58 -6.37
N PRO A 88 -7.44 -25.83 -5.28
CA PRO A 88 -8.87 -25.58 -5.24
C PRO A 88 -9.19 -24.12 -5.56
N GLU A 89 -10.28 -23.86 -6.30
CA GLU A 89 -10.67 -22.49 -6.69
C GLU A 89 -10.85 -21.55 -5.49
N GLU A 90 -11.35 -22.05 -4.36
CA GLU A 90 -11.52 -21.25 -3.14
C GLU A 90 -10.18 -20.81 -2.53
N GLU A 91 -9.18 -21.71 -2.50
CA GLU A 91 -7.84 -21.37 -2.02
C GLU A 91 -7.12 -20.44 -2.98
N LEU A 92 -7.29 -20.65 -4.28
CA LEU A 92 -6.73 -19.77 -5.30
C LEU A 92 -7.29 -18.35 -5.19
N HIS A 93 -8.61 -18.19 -5.01
CA HIS A 93 -9.22 -16.88 -4.79
C HIS A 93 -8.69 -16.22 -3.51
N ASP A 94 -8.60 -16.95 -2.40
CA ASP A 94 -8.06 -16.41 -1.13
C ASP A 94 -6.61 -15.93 -1.29
N ARG A 95 -5.78 -16.65 -2.06
CA ARG A 95 -4.40 -16.22 -2.36
C ARG A 95 -4.33 -15.01 -3.26
N ILE A 96 -5.20 -14.92 -4.27
CA ILE A 96 -5.33 -13.75 -5.13
C ILE A 96 -5.72 -12.53 -4.32
N ASP A 97 -6.71 -12.66 -3.42
CA ASP A 97 -7.19 -11.57 -2.57
C ASP A 97 -6.12 -11.09 -1.59
N LYS A 98 -5.27 -11.99 -1.10
CA LYS A 98 -4.14 -11.67 -0.22
C LYS A 98 -2.91 -11.11 -0.96
N GLY A 99 -2.80 -11.36 -2.27
CA GLY A 99 -1.61 -10.98 -3.05
C GLY A 99 -0.33 -11.70 -2.62
N GLU A 100 -0.44 -12.87 -1.98
CA GLU A 100 0.71 -13.63 -1.47
C GLU A 100 1.31 -14.51 -2.58
N PHE A 101 2.40 -14.05 -3.20
CA PHE A 101 3.13 -14.82 -4.20
C PHE A 101 4.43 -15.38 -3.62
N GLY A 102 4.41 -16.67 -3.31
CA GLY A 102 5.52 -17.42 -2.75
C GLY A 102 5.18 -18.91 -2.69
N GLY A 103 6.06 -19.71 -2.10
CA GLY A 103 5.84 -21.15 -1.92
C GLY A 103 5.58 -21.90 -3.23
N ASP A 104 4.64 -22.85 -3.18
CA ASP A 104 4.38 -23.80 -4.25
C ASP A 104 3.84 -23.12 -5.53
N GLU A 105 3.05 -22.05 -5.40
CA GLU A 105 2.49 -21.33 -6.56
C GLU A 105 3.57 -20.59 -7.33
N ALA A 106 4.51 -19.97 -6.62
CA ALA A 106 5.65 -19.30 -7.23
C ALA A 106 6.56 -20.32 -7.93
N ASP A 107 6.84 -21.45 -7.30
CA ASP A 107 7.64 -22.52 -7.91
C ASP A 107 6.95 -23.07 -9.17
N ALA A 108 5.64 -23.31 -9.10
CA ALA A 108 4.83 -23.77 -10.22
C ALA A 108 4.79 -22.76 -11.38
N PHE A 109 4.50 -21.49 -11.10
CA PHE A 109 4.61 -20.44 -12.10
C PHE A 109 6.02 -20.39 -12.68
N GLY A 110 7.02 -20.66 -11.85
CA GLY A 110 8.41 -20.78 -12.24
C GLY A 110 8.70 -21.82 -13.31
N GLU A 111 7.93 -22.91 -13.36
CA GLU A 111 8.02 -23.91 -14.44
C GLU A 111 7.42 -23.39 -15.76
N ILE A 112 6.34 -22.61 -15.68
CA ILE A 112 5.76 -21.91 -16.84
C ILE A 112 6.79 -20.93 -17.43
N VAL A 113 7.49 -20.19 -16.56
CA VAL A 113 8.60 -19.30 -16.95
C VAL A 113 9.74 -20.08 -17.62
N ASN A 114 10.11 -21.26 -17.11
CA ASN A 114 11.12 -22.12 -17.73
C ASN A 114 10.71 -22.57 -19.14
N ILE A 115 9.44 -22.94 -19.33
CA ILE A 115 8.91 -23.27 -20.66
C ILE A 115 9.04 -22.08 -21.60
N MET A 116 8.66 -20.88 -21.17
CA MET A 116 8.79 -19.68 -21.98
C MET A 116 10.24 -19.41 -22.37
N ALA A 117 11.19 -19.54 -21.44
CA ALA A 117 12.61 -19.42 -21.75
C ALA A 117 13.08 -20.44 -22.81
N GLY A 118 12.59 -21.68 -22.72
CA GLY A 118 12.85 -22.74 -23.70
C GLY A 118 12.26 -22.42 -25.08
N VAL A 119 11.02 -21.93 -25.13
CA VAL A 119 10.34 -21.52 -26.37
C VAL A 119 11.08 -20.38 -27.06
N ILE A 120 11.45 -19.33 -26.31
CA ILE A 120 12.21 -18.20 -26.84
C ILE A 120 13.55 -18.69 -27.39
N SER A 121 14.30 -19.49 -26.62
CA SER A 121 15.59 -20.05 -27.05
C SER A 121 15.47 -20.86 -28.34
N GLY A 122 14.44 -21.71 -28.45
CA GLY A 122 14.22 -22.53 -29.64
C GLY A 122 13.87 -21.70 -30.87
N LEU A 123 13.03 -20.66 -30.72
CA LEU A 123 12.67 -19.77 -31.82
C LEU A 123 13.86 -18.91 -32.28
N VAL A 124 14.69 -18.46 -31.33
CA VAL A 124 15.91 -17.71 -31.65
C VAL A 124 16.91 -18.60 -32.39
N ASP A 125 17.16 -19.83 -31.93
CA ASP A 125 18.08 -20.76 -32.62
C ASP A 125 17.60 -21.10 -34.05
N GLU A 126 16.29 -21.16 -34.27
CA GLU A 126 15.70 -21.48 -35.59
C GLU A 126 15.70 -20.28 -36.56
N LEU A 127 15.34 -19.08 -36.07
CA LEU A 127 14.98 -17.96 -36.94
C LEU A 127 15.93 -16.76 -36.82
N PHE A 128 16.73 -16.68 -35.77
CA PHE A 128 17.61 -15.55 -35.49
C PHE A 128 19.06 -15.88 -35.91
N PRO A 129 19.80 -14.92 -36.49
CA PRO A 129 21.16 -15.17 -36.96
C PRO A 129 22.17 -15.36 -35.83
N ASP A 130 21.95 -14.70 -34.68
CA ASP A 130 22.81 -14.78 -33.51
C ASP A 130 22.30 -15.92 -32.60
N LYS A 131 23.21 -16.69 -32.00
CA LYS A 131 22.87 -17.75 -31.05
C LYS A 131 22.67 -17.15 -29.66
N LEU A 132 21.41 -17.06 -29.23
CA LEU A 132 21.07 -16.64 -27.87
C LEU A 132 20.28 -17.73 -27.16
N ARG A 133 20.65 -18.01 -25.92
CA ARG A 133 19.98 -18.95 -25.03
C ARG A 133 19.45 -18.20 -23.82
N PHE A 134 18.17 -18.41 -23.51
CA PHE A 134 17.48 -17.79 -22.39
C PHE A 134 17.36 -18.80 -21.27
N VAL A 135 17.81 -18.42 -20.07
CA VAL A 135 17.80 -19.25 -18.88
C VAL A 135 17.15 -18.45 -17.76
N LYS A 136 16.06 -18.97 -17.19
CA LYS A 136 15.43 -18.36 -16.01
C LYS A 136 16.44 -18.27 -14.87
N THR A 137 16.60 -17.08 -14.29
CA THR A 137 17.47 -16.83 -13.14
C THR A 137 16.72 -16.50 -11.88
N GLY A 138 15.52 -15.94 -11.99
CA GLY A 138 14.73 -15.56 -10.84
C GLY A 138 13.34 -15.09 -11.21
N GLN A 139 12.54 -14.83 -10.20
CA GLN A 139 11.24 -14.16 -10.31
C GLN A 139 10.96 -13.42 -9.01
N GLN A 140 10.29 -12.27 -9.11
CA GLN A 140 9.92 -11.46 -7.95
C GLN A 140 8.65 -10.67 -8.23
N VAL A 141 7.93 -10.34 -7.17
CA VAL A 141 6.82 -9.38 -7.24
C VAL A 141 7.42 -7.98 -7.29
N VAL A 142 6.94 -7.19 -8.25
CA VAL A 142 7.37 -5.82 -8.48
C VAL A 142 6.16 -4.91 -8.42
N ASN A 143 6.31 -3.79 -7.72
CA ASN A 143 5.32 -2.72 -7.77
C ASN A 143 5.75 -1.74 -8.87
N PRO A 144 4.96 -1.54 -9.93
CA PRO A 144 5.31 -0.65 -11.04
C PRO A 144 5.81 0.72 -10.61
N LEU A 145 5.16 1.31 -9.61
CA LEU A 145 5.48 2.64 -9.10
C LEU A 145 6.87 2.66 -8.43
N ARG A 146 7.23 1.57 -7.72
CA ARG A 146 8.58 1.41 -7.15
C ARG A 146 9.64 1.25 -8.23
N VAL A 147 9.31 0.58 -9.34
CA VAL A 147 10.22 0.42 -10.47
C VAL A 147 10.52 1.77 -11.10
N VAL A 148 9.50 2.61 -11.32
CA VAL A 148 9.69 3.94 -11.91
C VAL A 148 10.46 4.86 -10.96
N ALA A 149 10.24 4.74 -9.63
CA ALA A 149 10.90 5.60 -8.65
C ALA A 149 12.38 5.25 -8.38
N LYS A 150 12.83 4.03 -8.68
CA LYS A 150 14.20 3.56 -8.41
C LYS A 150 15.03 3.53 -9.70
N GLU A 151 16.23 4.12 -9.63
CA GLU A 151 17.20 4.10 -10.74
C GLU A 151 17.94 2.76 -10.85
N ASP A 152 18.17 2.07 -9.73
CA ASP A 152 18.90 0.79 -9.68
C ASP A 152 17.96 -0.43 -9.69
N TYR A 153 17.10 -0.50 -10.70
CA TYR A 153 16.15 -1.61 -10.87
C TYR A 153 16.71 -2.68 -11.81
N PRO A 154 16.44 -3.98 -11.62
CA PRO A 154 17.00 -5.06 -12.46
C PRO A 154 16.55 -5.06 -13.94
N LEU A 155 15.89 -4.02 -14.45
CA LEU A 155 15.61 -3.86 -15.87
C LEU A 155 16.70 -3.00 -16.53
N ALA A 156 17.24 -3.46 -17.67
CA ALA A 156 18.18 -2.68 -18.46
C ALA A 156 17.58 -1.33 -18.89
N GLU A 157 18.41 -0.28 -18.82
CA GLU A 157 18.10 1.03 -19.39
C GLU A 157 18.12 1.00 -20.92
N GLY A 158 17.32 1.88 -21.53
CA GLY A 158 17.25 2.04 -22.98
C GLY A 158 16.05 1.34 -23.66
N PRO A 159 16.09 1.22 -25.00
CA PRO A 159 14.98 0.69 -25.77
C PRO A 159 14.80 -0.83 -25.57
N LEU A 160 13.56 -1.21 -25.32
CA LEU A 160 13.10 -2.58 -25.15
C LEU A 160 12.19 -2.94 -26.32
N SER A 161 12.42 -4.12 -26.91
CA SER A 161 11.46 -4.76 -27.81
C SER A 161 10.56 -5.67 -26.99
N LEU A 162 9.25 -5.43 -27.06
CA LEU A 162 8.25 -6.17 -26.30
C LEU A 162 7.34 -6.92 -27.24
N VAL A 163 6.99 -8.16 -26.90
CA VAL A 163 5.75 -8.77 -27.38
C VAL A 163 4.73 -8.75 -26.26
N VAL A 164 3.56 -8.21 -26.56
CA VAL A 164 2.45 -8.01 -25.63
C VAL A 164 1.24 -8.76 -26.15
N GLY A 165 0.52 -9.48 -25.30
CA GLY A 165 -0.71 -10.17 -25.68
C GLY A 165 -1.69 -10.32 -24.51
N LYS A 166 -2.98 -10.46 -24.83
CA LYS A 166 -4.01 -10.78 -23.85
C LYS A 166 -4.11 -12.28 -23.68
N GLY A 167 -4.06 -12.77 -22.44
CA GLY A 167 -4.18 -14.19 -22.15
C GLY A 167 -5.59 -14.60 -21.76
N THR A 168 -5.93 -15.84 -22.08
CA THR A 168 -7.08 -16.54 -21.49
C THR A 168 -6.66 -17.91 -20.99
N LEU A 169 -7.30 -18.38 -19.92
CA LEU A 169 -7.17 -19.73 -19.38
C LEU A 169 -8.57 -20.34 -19.31
N GLN A 170 -8.79 -21.46 -20.01
CA GLN A 170 -10.12 -22.06 -20.16
C GLN A 170 -11.19 -21.08 -20.68
N GLY A 171 -10.79 -20.14 -21.54
CA GLY A 171 -11.66 -19.09 -22.07
C GLY A 171 -12.03 -17.99 -21.06
N LYS A 172 -11.53 -18.04 -19.81
CA LYS A 172 -11.59 -16.92 -18.86
C LYS A 172 -10.43 -15.98 -19.15
N ASN A 173 -10.69 -14.68 -19.22
CA ASN A 173 -9.65 -13.68 -19.43
C ASN A 173 -8.71 -13.63 -18.23
N LEU A 174 -7.42 -13.56 -18.51
CA LEU A 174 -6.43 -13.06 -17.56
C LEU A 174 -6.64 -11.55 -17.37
N ALA A 175 -6.34 -11.04 -16.18
CA ALA A 175 -6.58 -9.67 -15.77
C ALA A 175 -5.70 -8.68 -16.54
N GLY A 176 -4.43 -9.04 -16.75
CA GLY A 176 -3.41 -8.20 -17.36
C GLY A 176 -2.93 -8.68 -18.72
N LEU A 177 -1.86 -8.03 -19.17
CA LEU A 177 -1.16 -8.36 -20.40
C LEU A 177 0.03 -9.27 -20.11
N VAL A 178 0.25 -10.25 -20.97
CA VAL A 178 1.46 -11.07 -20.97
C VAL A 178 2.52 -10.38 -21.82
N GLN A 179 3.66 -10.06 -21.22
CA GLN A 179 4.69 -9.25 -21.86
C GLN A 179 6.05 -9.93 -21.78
N VAL A 180 6.66 -10.22 -22.93
CA VAL A 180 8.08 -10.65 -22.99
C VAL A 180 8.91 -9.47 -23.46
N LEU A 181 9.93 -9.13 -22.70
CA LEU A 181 10.76 -7.94 -22.88
C LEU A 181 12.19 -8.35 -23.18
N VAL A 182 12.73 -7.87 -24.30
CA VAL A 182 14.11 -8.12 -24.68
C VAL A 182 14.77 -6.79 -25.04
N PRO A 183 15.86 -6.39 -24.36
CA PRO A 183 16.62 -5.21 -24.73
C PRO A 183 17.06 -5.23 -26.20
N ASP A 184 16.92 -4.09 -26.87
CA ASP A 184 17.30 -3.93 -28.28
C ASP A 184 18.79 -4.22 -28.51
N GLU A 185 19.64 -4.00 -27.50
CA GLU A 185 21.07 -4.34 -27.55
C GLU A 185 21.30 -5.84 -27.70
N LEU A 186 20.57 -6.68 -26.97
CA LEU A 186 20.63 -8.14 -27.10
C LEU A 186 20.12 -8.61 -28.46
N LEU A 187 19.20 -7.86 -29.05
CA LEU A 187 18.69 -8.14 -30.39
C LEU A 187 19.54 -7.49 -31.48
N GLY A 188 20.62 -6.78 -31.14
CA GLY A 188 21.49 -6.05 -32.07
C GLY A 188 20.80 -4.98 -32.90
N LEU A 189 19.80 -4.33 -32.29
CA LEU A 189 19.09 -3.19 -32.84
C LEU A 189 19.69 -1.85 -32.34
N GLY A 190 20.48 -1.85 -31.26
CA GLY A 190 21.04 -0.66 -30.59
C GLY A 190 22.18 0.09 -31.31
N GLY A 191 22.24 0.07 -32.65
CA GLY A 191 23.37 0.61 -33.42
C GLY A 191 23.07 1.83 -34.32
N GLY A 192 21.91 2.48 -34.18
CA GLY A 192 21.56 3.65 -34.98
C GLY A 192 20.81 4.70 -34.17
N GLU A 193 21.38 5.90 -34.08
CA GLU A 193 20.66 7.12 -33.69
C GLU A 193 19.42 7.28 -34.59
N ASP A 194 18.29 7.63 -33.96
CA ASP A 194 16.97 7.91 -34.53
C ASP A 194 16.23 6.76 -35.25
N ALA A 195 15.40 6.04 -34.49
CA ALA A 195 14.22 5.40 -35.05
C ALA A 195 12.99 5.70 -34.18
N ALA A 196 12.20 6.68 -34.61
CA ALA A 196 10.88 6.98 -34.08
C ALA A 196 9.96 5.73 -34.09
N PRO A 197 8.97 5.64 -33.18
CA PRO A 197 8.04 4.51 -33.13
C PRO A 197 7.20 4.47 -34.41
N VAL A 198 7.35 3.38 -35.18
CA VAL A 198 6.49 3.10 -36.34
C VAL A 198 5.30 2.28 -35.85
N VAL A 199 4.17 2.94 -35.64
CA VAL A 199 2.87 2.27 -35.48
C VAL A 199 2.35 1.96 -36.88
N GLU A 200 2.52 0.73 -37.35
CA GLU A 200 1.83 0.24 -38.56
C GLU A 200 0.40 -0.14 -38.17
N SER A 201 -0.54 0.78 -38.35
CA SER A 201 -1.98 0.51 -38.30
C SER A 201 -2.49 0.08 -39.68
N GLU A 202 -2.91 -1.18 -39.82
CA GLU A 202 -3.72 -1.61 -40.97
C GLU A 202 -5.12 -1.00 -40.87
N GLN A 203 -5.45 -0.06 -41.76
CA GLN A 203 -6.78 0.49 -41.95
C GLN A 203 -7.59 -0.34 -42.94
N THR A 204 -8.65 -0.97 -42.45
CA THR A 204 -9.74 -1.51 -43.26
C THR A 204 -10.70 -0.37 -43.62
N ALA A 205 -10.87 -0.13 -44.92
CA ALA A 205 -11.80 0.85 -45.47
C ALA A 205 -13.26 0.41 -45.29
N ALA A 206 -14.12 1.34 -44.84
CA ALA A 206 -15.56 1.25 -45.00
C ALA A 206 -16.10 2.61 -45.45
N GLU A 207 -16.91 2.55 -46.51
CA GLU A 207 -17.49 3.65 -47.28
C GLU A 207 -18.43 4.54 -46.45
N SER A 208 -18.42 5.83 -46.77
CA SER A 208 -19.40 6.82 -46.32
C SER A 208 -20.32 7.19 -47.49
N GLU A 209 -21.62 7.09 -47.30
CA GLU A 209 -22.63 7.77 -48.11
C GLU A 209 -23.19 8.97 -47.35
N GLN A 210 -23.11 10.14 -47.98
CA GLN A 210 -23.73 11.40 -47.56
C GLN A 210 -25.23 11.41 -47.88
N ALA A 211 -26.03 12.05 -47.01
CA ALA A 211 -27.16 12.86 -47.47
C ALA A 211 -27.47 14.01 -46.51
N THR A 212 -27.53 15.19 -47.11
CA THR A 212 -27.86 16.55 -46.64
C THR A 212 -29.31 16.74 -46.15
N ALA A 213 -29.55 17.73 -45.26
CA ALA A 213 -30.41 18.90 -45.55
C ALA A 213 -30.66 19.85 -44.33
N ALA A 214 -30.33 21.13 -44.56
CA ALA A 214 -31.01 22.41 -44.21
C ALA A 214 -31.86 22.59 -42.92
N GLY A 215 -31.56 23.69 -42.19
CA GLY A 215 -32.35 24.31 -41.09
C GLY A 215 -33.59 25.08 -41.57
N PRO A 216 -33.99 26.27 -41.04
CA PRO A 216 -33.60 27.05 -39.84
C PRO A 216 -34.82 27.31 -38.88
N VAL A 217 -34.75 28.07 -37.77
CA VAL A 217 -35.23 29.47 -37.64
C VAL A 217 -35.40 29.92 -36.15
N ASP A 218 -34.98 31.16 -35.87
CA ASP A 218 -35.42 32.23 -34.93
C ASP A 218 -35.55 32.11 -33.39
N THR A 219 -34.70 32.91 -32.71
CA THR A 219 -34.95 34.25 -32.08
C THR A 219 -35.76 34.44 -30.78
N ALA A 220 -35.12 35.23 -29.89
CA ALA A 220 -35.60 36.07 -28.77
C ALA A 220 -36.00 35.34 -27.46
N GLY A 221 -35.69 35.83 -26.26
CA GLY A 221 -35.05 37.05 -25.78
C GLY A 221 -35.39 37.25 -24.29
N GLN A 222 -34.56 38.03 -23.56
CA GLN A 222 -34.92 38.91 -22.41
C GLN A 222 -35.64 38.25 -21.18
N THR A 223 -35.30 38.47 -19.90
CA THR A 223 -34.93 39.70 -19.17
C THR A 223 -34.57 39.32 -17.73
N ALA A 224 -33.72 40.12 -17.10
CA ALA A 224 -33.40 40.12 -15.68
C ALA A 224 -34.56 40.60 -14.79
N VAL A 225 -34.63 40.12 -13.53
CA VAL A 225 -35.14 40.87 -12.36
C VAL A 225 -34.51 40.28 -11.07
N ALA A 226 -33.75 41.10 -10.34
CA ALA A 226 -33.51 40.98 -8.89
C ALA A 226 -34.66 41.70 -8.14
N PRO A 227 -34.93 41.46 -6.83
CA PRO A 227 -34.19 42.24 -5.82
C PRO A 227 -34.15 41.71 -4.35
N THR A 228 -33.33 42.41 -3.57
CA THR A 228 -33.50 42.88 -2.15
C THR A 228 -33.03 42.05 -0.95
N GLU A 229 -31.92 42.54 -0.39
CA GLU A 229 -31.60 42.88 1.01
C GLU A 229 -32.52 42.39 2.14
N THR A 230 -31.91 41.78 3.17
CA THR A 230 -32.38 41.88 4.56
C THR A 230 -31.22 41.82 5.55
N THR A 231 -30.97 42.98 6.17
CA THR A 231 -30.59 43.29 7.57
C THR A 231 -29.87 42.23 8.43
N ALA A 232 -28.62 42.53 8.78
CA ALA A 232 -27.86 41.90 9.87
C ALA A 232 -28.13 42.60 11.22
N VAL A 233 -28.30 41.81 12.28
CA VAL A 233 -28.37 42.27 13.67
C VAL A 233 -27.21 41.66 14.44
N ALA A 234 -26.45 42.53 15.10
CA ALA A 234 -25.34 42.20 15.99
C ALA A 234 -25.83 41.57 17.30
N SER A 235 -25.05 40.65 17.87
CA SER A 235 -25.18 40.23 19.27
C SER A 235 -23.83 39.79 19.82
N GLU A 236 -23.29 40.58 20.74
CA GLU A 236 -22.23 40.20 21.67
C GLU A 236 -22.76 39.17 22.67
N SER A 237 -21.97 38.14 23.01
CA SER A 237 -21.93 37.67 24.41
C SER A 237 -20.64 36.91 24.73
N ARG A 238 -20.03 37.34 25.84
CA ARG A 238 -18.91 36.70 26.54
C ARG A 238 -19.39 35.47 27.30
N GLY A 239 -18.58 34.42 27.32
CA GLY A 239 -18.74 33.30 28.26
C GLY A 239 -17.43 32.55 28.45
N ALA A 240 -16.67 32.93 29.48
CA ALA A 240 -15.49 32.21 29.92
C ALA A 240 -15.89 30.91 30.64
N GLY A 241 -15.26 29.78 30.29
CA GLY A 241 -15.41 28.50 30.96
C GLY A 241 -14.11 27.69 30.85
N ALA A 242 -13.60 27.23 31.99
CA ALA A 242 -12.25 26.73 32.21
C ALA A 242 -11.97 25.34 31.60
N ALA A 243 -10.79 25.18 30.99
CA ALA A 243 -10.22 23.90 30.56
C ALA A 243 -9.46 23.20 31.72
N PRO A 244 -9.50 21.85 31.82
CA PRO A 244 -8.60 21.09 32.68
C PRO A 244 -7.28 20.76 31.95
N ALA A 245 -6.25 20.53 32.75
CA ALA A 245 -4.83 20.49 32.41
C ALA A 245 -4.43 19.42 31.39
N ALA A 246 -3.66 19.82 30.37
CA ALA A 246 -2.92 18.95 29.47
C ALA A 246 -1.62 18.46 30.13
N GLU A 247 -1.36 17.16 30.02
CA GLU A 247 -0.09 16.53 30.37
C GLU A 247 1.00 16.97 29.39
N THR A 248 2.18 17.31 29.93
CA THR A 248 3.33 17.82 29.18
C THR A 248 4.18 16.65 28.65
N PRO A 249 4.44 16.53 27.32
CA PRO A 249 5.43 15.60 26.82
C PRO A 249 6.85 16.14 27.06
N SER A 250 7.72 15.27 27.56
CA SER A 250 9.12 15.55 27.87
C SER A 250 9.93 15.85 26.59
N ALA A 251 10.56 17.02 26.54
CA ALA A 251 11.37 17.48 25.42
C ALA A 251 12.69 16.71 25.30
N LYS A 252 12.92 16.11 24.12
CA LYS A 252 14.22 15.58 23.69
C LYS A 252 15.08 16.75 23.14
N PRO A 253 16.42 16.76 23.29
CA PRO A 253 17.25 17.87 22.82
C PRO A 253 17.30 17.95 21.29
N PRO A 254 17.45 19.15 20.68
CA PRO A 254 17.48 19.31 19.23
C PRO A 254 18.71 18.63 18.63
N ALA A 255 18.47 17.78 17.63
CA ALA A 255 19.50 17.09 16.88
C ALA A 255 20.34 18.10 16.06
N GLY A 256 21.64 17.83 15.96
CA GLY A 256 22.57 18.63 15.17
C GLY A 256 22.19 18.65 13.69
N ALA A 257 22.53 19.77 13.03
CA ALA A 257 22.26 20.05 11.62
C ALA A 257 22.47 18.82 10.72
N ALA A 258 21.38 18.32 10.16
CA ALA A 258 21.37 17.25 9.16
C ALA A 258 22.23 17.65 7.95
N GLY A 259 22.97 16.69 7.41
CA GLY A 259 23.68 16.88 6.14
C GLY A 259 22.70 17.18 5.00
N PRO A 260 23.19 17.59 3.81
CA PRO A 260 22.31 17.81 2.66
C PRO A 260 21.59 16.50 2.32
N GLY A 261 20.29 16.44 2.63
CA GLY A 261 19.44 15.29 2.32
C GLY A 261 19.37 15.02 0.81
N PRO A 262 18.79 13.89 0.38
CA PRO A 262 18.73 13.52 -1.02
C PRO A 262 18.00 14.59 -1.86
N VAL A 263 18.41 14.70 -3.12
CA VAL A 263 17.85 15.63 -4.11
C VAL A 263 16.89 14.87 -5.01
N VAL A 264 15.74 15.45 -5.32
CA VAL A 264 14.66 14.80 -6.07
C VAL A 264 14.13 15.72 -7.17
N SER A 265 13.82 15.16 -8.34
CA SER A 265 13.19 15.90 -9.45
C SER A 265 11.69 16.07 -9.25
N GLU A 266 11.11 17.08 -9.90
CA GLU A 266 9.67 17.34 -9.87
C GLU A 266 8.87 16.13 -10.37
N ASP A 267 9.26 15.53 -11.50
CA ASP A 267 8.59 14.34 -12.07
C ASP A 267 8.53 13.17 -11.08
N LYS A 268 9.58 12.99 -10.28
CA LYS A 268 9.60 11.94 -9.25
C LYS A 268 8.63 12.26 -8.11
N LEU A 269 8.52 13.51 -7.68
CA LEU A 269 7.52 13.91 -6.69
C LEU A 269 6.09 13.75 -7.24
N VAL A 270 5.83 14.14 -8.49
CA VAL A 270 4.53 13.92 -9.15
C VAL A 270 4.15 12.43 -9.07
N LYS A 271 5.10 11.54 -9.39
CA LYS A 271 4.89 10.09 -9.30
C LYS A 271 4.60 9.64 -7.86
N ILE A 272 5.34 10.14 -6.87
CA ILE A 272 5.12 9.85 -5.45
C ILE A 272 3.71 10.28 -5.01
N PHE A 273 3.31 11.51 -5.35
CA PHE A 273 2.02 12.04 -4.91
C PHE A 273 0.82 11.40 -5.59
N ARG A 274 0.96 10.91 -6.83
CA ARG A 274 -0.07 10.05 -7.45
C ARG A 274 -0.31 8.78 -6.65
N VAL A 275 0.76 8.15 -6.15
CA VAL A 275 0.64 6.97 -5.28
C VAL A 275 -0.07 7.33 -3.97
N ILE A 276 0.28 8.48 -3.39
CA ILE A 276 -0.34 8.99 -2.16
C ILE A 276 -1.83 9.21 -2.38
N HIS A 277 -2.25 9.91 -3.44
CA HIS A 277 -3.66 10.13 -3.75
C HIS A 277 -4.43 8.82 -3.96
N ALA A 278 -3.86 7.85 -4.69
CA ALA A 278 -4.49 6.54 -4.88
C ALA A 278 -4.71 5.81 -3.54
N LYS A 279 -3.69 5.81 -2.66
CA LYS A 279 -3.80 5.21 -1.33
C LYS A 279 -4.75 5.96 -0.40
N ILE A 280 -4.80 7.29 -0.48
CA ILE A 280 -5.77 8.09 0.28
C ILE A 280 -7.19 7.70 -0.13
N GLN A 281 -7.47 7.56 -1.43
CA GLN A 281 -8.79 7.10 -1.91
C GLN A 281 -9.19 5.75 -1.32
N GLU A 282 -8.29 4.77 -1.37
CA GLU A 282 -8.52 3.43 -0.82
C GLU A 282 -8.72 3.44 0.71
N GLU A 283 -7.78 4.02 1.45
CA GLU A 283 -7.75 3.94 2.92
C GLU A 283 -8.82 4.84 3.56
N VAL A 284 -9.01 6.08 3.06
CA VAL A 284 -10.05 6.97 3.58
C VAL A 284 -11.43 6.44 3.19
N GLY A 285 -11.62 5.96 1.95
CA GLY A 285 -12.88 5.33 1.54
C GLY A 285 -13.20 4.09 2.37
N GLY A 286 -12.23 3.20 2.55
CA GLY A 286 -12.36 2.02 3.41
C GLY A 286 -12.62 2.35 4.88
N PHE A 287 -12.00 3.42 5.40
CA PHE A 287 -12.18 3.88 6.78
C PHE A 287 -13.56 4.47 7.02
N LEU A 288 -14.08 5.23 6.07
CA LEU A 288 -15.44 5.79 6.12
C LEU A 288 -16.51 4.74 5.78
N GLY A 289 -16.16 3.70 5.02
CA GLY A 289 -17.11 2.74 4.47
C GLY A 289 -17.88 3.27 3.26
N HIS A 290 -17.31 4.25 2.56
CA HIS A 290 -17.91 4.99 1.43
C HIS A 290 -16.89 5.13 0.28
N SER A 291 -17.35 5.40 -0.94
CA SER A 291 -16.44 5.65 -2.07
C SER A 291 -15.83 7.04 -1.94
N PHE A 292 -14.51 7.13 -1.75
CA PHE A 292 -13.77 8.40 -1.74
C PHE A 292 -12.89 8.50 -2.98
N GLU A 293 -13.11 9.54 -3.78
CA GLU A 293 -12.45 9.74 -5.07
C GLU A 293 -11.74 11.10 -5.11
N ILE A 294 -10.55 11.13 -5.70
CA ILE A 294 -9.77 12.34 -6.01
C ILE A 294 -9.54 12.35 -7.52
N SER A 295 -9.97 13.43 -8.18
CA SER A 295 -9.90 13.59 -9.63
C SER A 295 -9.27 14.92 -10.02
N ASN A 296 -9.04 15.14 -11.33
CA ASN A 296 -8.46 16.39 -11.87
C ASN A 296 -7.17 16.82 -11.16
N GLU A 297 -6.29 15.86 -10.90
CA GLU A 297 -5.09 16.08 -10.11
C GLU A 297 -4.15 17.10 -10.74
N LYS A 298 -3.60 17.99 -9.92
CA LYS A 298 -2.60 18.98 -10.30
C LYS A 298 -1.42 18.90 -9.36
N TYR A 299 -0.23 18.92 -9.97
CA TYR A 299 1.06 18.88 -9.31
C TYR A 299 1.90 20.03 -9.85
N LEU A 300 2.34 20.94 -8.99
CA LEU A 300 3.13 22.10 -9.38
C LEU A 300 3.85 22.71 -8.18
N CYS A 301 4.94 23.42 -8.44
CA CYS A 301 5.54 24.31 -7.46
C CYS A 301 4.74 25.62 -7.40
N SER A 302 4.45 26.09 -6.19
CA SER A 302 3.64 27.28 -5.94
C SER A 302 4.18 28.06 -4.75
N ASN A 303 3.94 29.37 -4.74
CA ASN A 303 4.20 30.19 -3.56
C ASN A 303 2.95 30.31 -2.68
N ARG A 304 3.13 30.85 -1.47
CA ARG A 304 2.05 31.06 -0.51
C ARG A 304 0.84 31.81 -1.10
N ALA A 305 1.05 32.86 -1.88
CA ALA A 305 -0.07 33.64 -2.44
C ALA A 305 -0.90 32.80 -3.43
N GLU A 306 -0.23 32.06 -4.30
CA GLU A 306 -0.89 31.19 -5.28
C GLU A 306 -1.62 30.00 -4.65
N LEU A 307 -1.14 29.46 -3.52
CA LEU A 307 -1.81 28.36 -2.80
C LEU A 307 -3.22 28.75 -2.34
N PHE A 308 -3.40 30.00 -1.92
CA PHE A 308 -4.67 30.52 -1.40
C PHE A 308 -5.48 31.30 -2.44
N ALA A 309 -4.88 31.60 -3.60
CA ALA A 309 -5.53 32.38 -4.65
C ALA A 309 -6.78 31.68 -5.20
N GLY A 310 -7.90 32.41 -5.20
CA GLY A 310 -9.17 31.93 -5.73
C GLY A 310 -9.86 30.87 -4.87
N LEU A 311 -9.45 30.71 -3.61
CA LEU A 311 -10.21 29.96 -2.63
C LEU A 311 -11.28 30.86 -2.02
N ASP A 312 -12.51 30.35 -2.03
CA ASP A 312 -13.68 31.05 -1.53
C ASP A 312 -14.14 30.42 -0.21
N GLY A 313 -14.60 31.25 0.72
CA GLY A 313 -15.13 30.78 2.00
C GLY A 313 -14.09 30.20 2.95
N THR A 314 -14.54 29.80 4.13
CA THR A 314 -13.68 29.24 5.17
C THR A 314 -13.11 27.89 4.74
N GLN A 315 -11.81 27.72 4.95
CA GLN A 315 -11.09 26.47 4.73
C GLN A 315 -10.69 25.87 6.08
N VAL A 316 -10.30 24.60 6.10
CA VAL A 316 -9.59 23.98 7.22
C VAL A 316 -8.18 23.68 6.77
N LEU A 317 -7.20 24.20 7.51
CA LEU A 317 -5.79 23.96 7.32
C LEU A 317 -5.32 23.02 8.43
N ALA A 318 -5.01 21.78 8.07
CA ALA A 318 -4.39 20.83 8.97
C ALA A 318 -2.87 20.86 8.81
N HIS A 319 -2.18 20.99 9.93
CA HIS A 319 -0.72 21.11 10.01
C HIS A 319 -0.12 19.72 10.16
N MET A 320 0.88 19.43 9.34
CA MET A 320 1.66 18.20 9.41
C MET A 320 3.14 18.54 9.59
N ARG A 321 3.75 18.06 10.67
CA ARG A 321 5.20 18.10 10.81
C ARG A 321 5.82 17.01 9.96
N VAL A 322 6.84 17.39 9.19
CA VAL A 322 7.72 16.49 8.46
C VAL A 322 9.00 16.35 9.26
N GLU A 323 9.39 15.12 9.57
CA GLU A 323 10.58 14.76 10.34
C GLU A 323 11.43 13.73 9.58
N GLY A 324 12.72 13.63 9.89
CA GLY A 324 13.62 12.61 9.31
C GLY A 324 14.89 13.21 8.74
N ASP A 325 15.21 12.89 7.48
CA ASP A 325 16.40 13.41 6.80
C ASP A 325 16.31 14.92 6.55
N ARG A 326 15.08 15.45 6.47
CA ARG A 326 14.75 16.87 6.41
C ARG A 326 13.56 17.13 7.32
N GLU A 327 13.49 18.35 7.85
CA GLU A 327 12.43 18.76 8.76
C GLU A 327 11.71 20.01 8.24
N GLY A 328 10.40 20.06 8.43
CA GLY A 328 9.60 21.24 8.08
C GLY A 328 8.12 21.05 8.35
N ASP A 329 7.32 22.00 7.88
CA ASP A 329 5.88 22.05 8.10
C ASP A 329 5.18 21.87 6.76
N GLY A 330 4.47 20.76 6.59
CA GLY A 330 3.55 20.49 5.49
C GLY A 330 2.11 20.72 5.92
N TYR A 331 1.19 20.78 4.94
CA TYR A 331 -0.19 21.17 5.20
C TYR A 331 -1.16 20.39 4.31
N LEU A 332 -2.33 20.09 4.88
CA LEU A 332 -3.51 19.62 4.15
C LEU A 332 -4.58 20.70 4.23
N LEU A 333 -5.11 21.10 3.09
CA LEU A 333 -6.09 22.16 2.93
C LEU A 333 -7.36 21.60 2.27
N THR A 334 -8.50 21.91 2.86
CA THR A 334 -9.81 21.56 2.31
C THR A 334 -10.86 22.60 2.71
N SER A 335 -12.02 22.59 2.06
CA SER A 335 -13.12 23.49 2.44
C SER A 335 -13.68 23.12 3.82
N LEU A 336 -14.22 24.09 4.55
CA LEU A 336 -14.90 23.83 5.83
C LEU A 336 -16.03 22.80 5.66
N GLY A 337 -16.79 22.92 4.58
CA GLY A 337 -17.86 21.97 4.24
C GLY A 337 -17.33 20.55 4.04
N ALA A 338 -16.21 20.37 3.34
CA ALA A 338 -15.58 19.07 3.18
C ALA A 338 -15.11 18.48 4.52
N ALA A 339 -14.50 19.30 5.39
CA ALA A 339 -14.04 18.85 6.69
C ALA A 339 -15.21 18.41 7.60
N ILE A 340 -16.29 19.19 7.65
CA ILE A 340 -17.54 18.83 8.34
C ILE A 340 -18.12 17.54 7.74
N HIS A 341 -18.17 17.43 6.41
CA HIS A 341 -18.77 16.28 5.75
C HIS A 341 -18.00 14.99 6.03
N LEU A 342 -16.67 15.03 5.91
CA LEU A 342 -15.79 13.90 6.16
C LEU A 342 -15.80 13.51 7.65
N GLY A 343 -15.66 14.48 8.56
CA GLY A 343 -15.70 14.25 10.01
C GLY A 343 -17.07 13.74 10.48
N GLY A 344 -18.15 14.35 10.01
CA GLY A 344 -19.52 13.97 10.33
C GLY A 344 -19.87 12.57 9.85
N THR A 345 -19.42 12.19 8.66
CA THR A 345 -19.54 10.81 8.15
C THR A 345 -18.83 9.82 9.06
N LEU A 346 -17.61 10.14 9.50
CA LEU A 346 -16.82 9.26 10.37
C LEU A 346 -17.51 8.99 11.71
N ILE A 347 -18.11 10.02 12.33
CA ILE A 347 -18.86 9.88 13.59
C ILE A 347 -20.32 9.47 13.38
N MET A 348 -20.71 9.14 12.15
CA MET A 348 -22.04 8.66 11.76
C MET A 348 -23.16 9.63 12.11
N LEU A 349 -22.95 10.93 11.89
CA LEU A 349 -24.03 11.91 12.02
C LEU A 349 -25.19 11.52 11.10
N PRO A 350 -26.45 11.58 11.57
CA PRO A 350 -27.60 11.48 10.69
C PRO A 350 -27.57 12.57 9.61
N ASP A 351 -28.00 12.25 8.39
CA ASP A 351 -27.98 13.19 7.24
C ASP A 351 -28.59 14.56 7.56
N SER A 352 -29.65 14.60 8.36
CA SER A 352 -30.30 15.86 8.76
C SER A 352 -29.42 16.72 9.66
N GLU A 353 -28.69 16.10 10.60
CA GLU A 353 -27.79 16.81 11.51
C GLU A 353 -26.54 17.28 10.75
N LEU A 354 -26.01 16.41 9.89
CA LEU A 354 -24.89 16.74 9.02
C LEU A 354 -25.21 17.94 8.11
N GLN A 355 -26.41 17.95 7.50
CA GLN A 355 -26.87 19.05 6.68
C GLN A 355 -27.03 20.34 7.49
N GLU A 356 -27.54 20.27 8.72
CA GLU A 356 -27.64 21.43 9.62
C GLU A 356 -26.24 21.99 9.98
N ARG A 357 -25.25 21.12 10.23
CA ARG A 357 -23.86 21.55 10.46
C ARG A 357 -23.23 22.18 9.21
N LEU A 358 -23.49 21.62 8.03
CA LEU A 358 -23.04 22.18 6.75
C LEU A 358 -23.64 23.56 6.45
N GLU A 359 -24.93 23.75 6.73
CA GLU A 359 -25.63 25.02 6.52
C GLU A 359 -25.21 26.10 7.53
N SER A 360 -24.98 25.71 8.78
CA SER A 360 -24.52 26.63 9.83
C SER A 360 -23.03 26.94 9.73
N GLY A 361 -22.23 26.06 9.12
CA GLY A 361 -20.77 26.13 9.15
C GLY A 361 -20.19 25.91 10.54
N GLU A 362 -20.93 25.27 11.45
CA GLU A 362 -20.47 24.98 12.79
C GLU A 362 -19.45 23.83 12.75
N TYR A 363 -18.17 24.19 12.86
CA TYR A 363 -17.06 23.25 12.94
C TYR A 363 -16.63 23.09 14.39
N GLY A 364 -17.33 22.21 15.09
CA GLY A 364 -17.17 21.99 16.53
C GLY A 364 -15.95 21.12 16.87
N ALA A 365 -15.76 20.89 18.16
CA ALA A 365 -14.71 20.01 18.65
C ALA A 365 -14.88 18.57 18.14
N GLU A 366 -16.11 18.08 18.00
CA GLU A 366 -16.41 16.74 17.47
C GLU A 366 -16.04 16.63 15.99
N ASP A 367 -16.45 17.60 15.16
CA ASP A 367 -16.13 17.62 13.72
C ASP A 367 -14.62 17.74 13.50
N SER A 368 -13.98 18.58 14.32
CA SER A 368 -12.53 18.76 14.31
C SER A 368 -11.79 17.48 14.70
N ASP A 369 -12.17 16.84 15.80
CA ASP A 369 -11.54 15.59 16.23
C ASP A 369 -11.71 14.49 15.17
N ALA A 370 -12.93 14.31 14.67
CA ALA A 370 -13.25 13.33 13.65
C ALA A 370 -12.51 13.57 12.32
N PHE A 371 -12.53 14.79 11.79
CA PHE A 371 -11.74 15.12 10.61
C PHE A 371 -10.24 14.93 10.88
N GLY A 372 -9.80 15.23 12.10
CA GLY A 372 -8.45 15.02 12.56
C GLY A 372 -7.96 13.58 12.45
N GLU A 373 -8.82 12.60 12.69
CA GLU A 373 -8.50 11.18 12.47
C GLU A 373 -8.27 10.86 10.99
N ILE A 374 -9.00 11.51 10.09
CA ILE A 374 -8.80 11.37 8.65
C ILE A 374 -7.46 11.99 8.25
N VAL A 375 -7.11 13.16 8.79
CA VAL A 375 -5.79 13.77 8.57
C VAL A 375 -4.66 12.87 9.09
N ASN A 376 -4.85 12.20 10.24
CA ASN A 376 -3.89 11.23 10.77
C ASN A 376 -3.66 10.06 9.78
N ILE A 377 -4.71 9.54 9.14
CA ILE A 377 -4.60 8.50 8.11
C ILE A 377 -3.80 9.02 6.91
N VAL A 378 -4.09 10.23 6.43
CA VAL A 378 -3.35 10.86 5.33
C VAL A 378 -1.86 11.01 5.67
N ALA A 379 -1.53 11.45 6.89
CA ALA A 379 -0.15 11.56 7.35
C ALA A 379 0.55 10.19 7.43
N GLY A 380 -0.15 9.15 7.89
CA GLY A 380 0.33 7.77 7.91
C GLY A 380 0.62 7.23 6.50
N ILE A 381 -0.25 7.51 5.53
CA ILE A 381 -0.05 7.15 4.12
C ILE A 381 1.16 7.88 3.54
N CYS A 382 1.27 9.19 3.77
CA CYS A 382 2.44 9.97 3.32
C CYS A 382 3.72 9.36 3.87
N THR A 383 3.79 9.08 5.18
CA THR A 383 4.94 8.41 5.80
C THR A 383 5.27 7.09 5.12
N SER A 384 4.26 6.22 4.96
CA SER A 384 4.45 4.88 4.40
C SER A 384 4.97 4.94 2.96
N VAL A 385 4.37 5.80 2.13
CA VAL A 385 4.77 5.97 0.73
C VAL A 385 6.15 6.60 0.63
N PHE A 386 6.44 7.68 1.35
CA PHE A 386 7.76 8.30 1.31
C PHE A 386 8.84 7.31 1.76
N ASN A 387 8.64 6.56 2.84
CA ASN A 387 9.61 5.53 3.26
C ASN A 387 9.80 4.40 2.23
N ASP A 388 8.83 4.17 1.35
CA ASP A 388 8.92 3.10 0.35
C ASP A 388 9.59 3.52 -0.96
N ILE A 389 9.33 4.76 -1.42
CA ILE A 389 9.74 5.24 -2.77
C ILE A 389 10.57 6.52 -2.79
N TYR A 390 10.59 7.31 -1.71
CA TYR A 390 11.45 8.48 -1.63
C TYR A 390 12.89 8.05 -1.26
N PRO A 391 13.94 8.68 -1.83
CA PRO A 391 15.33 8.29 -1.57
C PRO A 391 15.83 8.60 -0.15
N GLY A 392 15.04 9.33 0.66
CA GLY A 392 15.33 9.61 2.06
C GLY A 392 14.22 9.11 2.98
N ASN A 393 14.40 9.36 4.27
CA ASN A 393 13.40 9.06 5.29
C ASN A 393 12.65 10.34 5.63
N LEU A 394 11.34 10.38 5.35
CA LEU A 394 10.45 11.46 5.76
C LEU A 394 9.24 10.86 6.48
N HIS A 395 8.98 11.35 7.69
CA HIS A 395 7.87 10.98 8.54
C HIS A 395 6.92 12.17 8.66
N PHE A 396 5.64 11.94 8.39
CA PHE A 396 4.59 12.94 8.44
C PHE A 396 3.72 12.69 9.67
N VAL A 397 3.55 13.72 10.50
CA VAL A 397 2.77 13.66 11.73
C VAL A 397 1.82 14.84 11.76
N LYS A 398 0.51 14.60 11.84
CA LYS A 398 -0.46 15.67 12.09
C LYS A 398 -0.16 16.29 13.46
N THR A 399 -0.03 17.62 13.50
CA THR A 399 0.22 18.34 14.75
C THR A 399 -0.97 19.15 15.24
N ASP A 400 -1.69 19.79 14.33
CA ASP A 400 -2.82 20.67 14.67
C ASP A 400 -3.75 20.84 13.45
N GLN A 401 -4.88 21.50 13.64
CA GLN A 401 -5.73 21.97 12.55
C GLN A 401 -6.57 23.17 12.98
N GLU A 402 -6.82 24.09 12.05
CA GLU A 402 -7.59 25.29 12.33
C GLU A 402 -8.44 25.73 11.12
N PRO A 403 -9.63 26.30 11.36
CA PRO A 403 -10.38 26.98 10.31
C PRO A 403 -9.70 28.31 9.96
N ILE A 404 -9.57 28.58 8.67
CA ILE A 404 -8.89 29.75 8.13
C ILE A 404 -9.77 30.47 7.09
N ASP A 405 -9.61 31.79 6.99
CA ASP A 405 -10.21 32.59 5.92
C ASP A 405 -9.10 33.00 4.93
N PRO A 406 -9.06 32.44 3.70
CA PRO A 406 -8.03 32.75 2.71
C PRO A 406 -7.84 34.25 2.46
N LEU A 407 -8.91 35.05 2.50
CA LEU A 407 -8.84 36.50 2.28
C LEU A 407 -8.12 37.23 3.41
N VAL A 408 -8.21 36.70 4.64
CA VAL A 408 -7.46 37.23 5.79
C VAL A 408 -5.99 36.83 5.72
N ILE A 409 -5.68 35.67 5.13
CA ILE A 409 -4.30 35.20 4.94
C ILE A 409 -3.54 36.12 3.98
N GLU A 410 -4.13 36.42 2.82
CA GLU A 410 -3.50 37.29 1.82
C GLU A 410 -3.19 38.69 2.37
N ALA A 411 -3.96 39.15 3.36
CA ALA A 411 -3.82 40.48 3.96
C ALA A 411 -2.81 40.56 5.14
N ARG A 412 -2.32 39.43 5.67
CA ARG A 412 -1.43 39.40 6.87
C ARG A 412 0.01 39.02 6.52
N GLU A 413 0.96 39.80 7.03
CA GLU A 413 2.40 39.51 6.88
C GLU A 413 2.88 38.34 7.77
N GLU A 414 2.34 38.20 8.98
CA GLU A 414 2.64 37.08 9.88
C GLU A 414 1.51 36.04 9.85
N TYR A 415 1.79 34.86 9.31
CA TYR A 415 0.86 33.73 9.21
C TYR A 415 1.57 32.39 9.49
N PRO A 416 0.89 31.33 9.96
CA PRO A 416 1.52 30.02 10.21
C PRO A 416 2.21 29.40 9.00
N VAL A 417 1.75 29.70 7.78
CA VAL A 417 2.38 29.21 6.55
C VAL A 417 3.50 30.18 6.15
N LYS A 418 4.73 29.68 6.18
CA LYS A 418 5.93 30.43 5.81
C LYS A 418 5.86 30.85 4.33
N ASP A 419 6.44 32.01 4.02
CA ASP A 419 6.53 32.51 2.65
C ASP A 419 7.71 31.85 1.91
N VAL A 420 7.52 30.58 1.56
CA VAL A 420 8.49 29.76 0.83
C VAL A 420 7.81 29.17 -0.41
N GLU A 421 8.60 28.52 -1.25
CA GLU A 421 8.07 27.72 -2.35
C GLU A 421 7.63 26.34 -1.84
N PHE A 422 6.47 25.91 -2.28
CA PHE A 422 5.85 24.65 -1.91
C PHE A 422 5.65 23.79 -3.15
N PHE A 423 5.81 22.48 -3.00
CA PHE A 423 5.24 21.53 -3.95
C PHE A 423 3.78 21.28 -3.55
N LEU A 424 2.83 21.58 -4.45
CA LEU A 424 1.40 21.36 -4.27
C LEU A 424 0.95 20.13 -5.05
N ALA A 425 0.38 19.16 -4.34
CA ALA A 425 -0.46 18.10 -4.90
C ALA A 425 -1.93 18.40 -4.57
N SER A 426 -2.79 18.49 -5.57
CA SER A 426 -4.20 18.85 -5.35
C SER A 426 -5.13 18.12 -6.30
N GLY A 427 -6.41 18.02 -5.94
CA GLY A 427 -7.44 17.43 -6.79
C GLY A 427 -8.85 17.75 -6.30
N ASP A 428 -9.84 17.39 -7.09
CA ASP A 428 -11.26 17.54 -6.76
C ASP A 428 -11.73 16.27 -6.04
N ALA A 429 -12.18 16.42 -4.79
CA ALA A 429 -12.60 15.33 -3.93
C ALA A 429 -14.11 15.06 -4.03
N ARG A 430 -14.48 13.78 -4.01
CA ARG A 430 -15.87 13.31 -3.96
C ARG A 430 -16.05 12.20 -2.93
N LEU A 431 -17.18 12.19 -2.25
CA LEU A 431 -17.61 11.13 -1.34
C LEU A 431 -18.98 10.60 -1.79
N ASP A 432 -19.06 9.32 -2.16
CA ASP A 432 -20.26 8.71 -2.76
C ASP A 432 -20.83 9.52 -3.95
N GLY A 433 -19.92 10.10 -4.74
CA GLY A 433 -20.26 10.94 -5.89
C GLY A 433 -20.67 12.38 -5.54
N GLN A 434 -20.83 12.73 -4.26
CA GLN A 434 -21.06 14.11 -3.84
C GLN A 434 -19.75 14.89 -3.85
N GLU A 435 -19.75 16.07 -4.47
CA GLU A 435 -18.58 16.95 -4.53
C GLU A 435 -18.28 17.58 -3.17
N LEU A 436 -17.03 17.44 -2.73
CA LEU A 436 -16.49 18.10 -1.52
C LEU A 436 -15.66 19.35 -1.86
N GLY A 437 -15.38 19.55 -3.14
CA GLY A 437 -14.51 20.62 -3.63
C GLY A 437 -13.04 20.19 -3.68
N ARG A 438 -12.15 21.18 -3.74
CA ARG A 438 -10.72 20.93 -3.89
C ARG A 438 -10.09 20.52 -2.57
N ILE A 439 -9.27 19.47 -2.60
CA ILE A 439 -8.33 19.12 -1.55
C ILE A 439 -6.91 19.39 -2.05
N GLY A 440 -6.08 19.96 -1.18
CA GLY A 440 -4.70 20.30 -1.51
C GLY A 440 -3.75 19.87 -0.40
N PHE A 441 -2.70 19.16 -0.77
CA PHE A 441 -1.59 18.84 0.11
C PHE A 441 -0.35 19.56 -0.39
N PHE A 442 0.32 20.31 0.49
CA PHE A 442 1.51 21.04 0.10
C PHE A 442 2.60 21.00 1.16
N VAL A 443 3.85 20.88 0.70
CA VAL A 443 5.05 20.75 1.53
C VAL A 443 6.13 21.65 0.95
N PRO A 444 6.91 22.36 1.78
CA PRO A 444 8.02 23.17 1.29
C PRO A 444 8.92 22.37 0.34
N ALA A 445 9.24 22.96 -0.82
CA ALA A 445 9.98 22.29 -1.88
C ALA A 445 11.38 21.85 -1.40
N ASP A 446 12.00 22.63 -0.52
CA ASP A 446 13.28 22.32 0.11
C ASP A 446 13.22 21.11 1.06
N VAL A 447 12.12 20.93 1.79
CA VAL A 447 11.87 19.75 2.64
C VAL A 447 11.75 18.48 1.80
N LEU A 448 11.21 18.59 0.59
CA LEU A 448 11.13 17.48 -0.38
C LEU A 448 12.42 17.29 -1.19
N GLY A 449 13.46 18.09 -0.94
CA GLY A 449 14.73 18.00 -1.66
C GLY A 449 14.63 18.39 -3.13
N LEU A 450 13.62 19.18 -3.51
CA LEU A 450 13.51 19.73 -4.85
C LEU A 450 14.62 20.76 -5.06
N GLN A 451 15.45 20.58 -6.10
CA GLN A 451 16.41 21.60 -6.49
C GLN A 451 15.77 22.57 -7.46
N ASN A 452 15.71 23.85 -7.07
CA ASN A 452 15.42 24.92 -8.00
C ASN A 452 16.54 25.00 -9.03
N ALA A 453 16.24 24.64 -10.28
CA ALA A 453 17.16 24.74 -11.41
C ALA A 453 17.73 26.16 -11.60
N GLU A 454 17.17 27.18 -10.95
CA GLU A 454 17.55 28.59 -11.11
C GLU A 454 18.41 29.17 -9.97
N ALA A 455 18.72 28.42 -8.90
CA ALA A 455 19.62 28.91 -7.83
C ALA A 455 21.13 28.76 -8.16
N GLY A 456 21.48 28.48 -9.42
CA GLY A 456 22.82 28.61 -9.99
C GLY A 456 23.23 30.06 -10.26
N GLY A 457 22.89 30.98 -9.36
CA GLY A 457 23.32 32.37 -9.41
C GLY A 457 24.80 32.48 -9.05
N VAL A 458 25.64 32.67 -10.07
CA VAL A 458 27.07 33.00 -10.03
C VAL A 458 27.41 33.88 -8.82
N THR A 459 27.98 33.27 -7.77
CA THR A 459 28.78 34.02 -6.80
C THR A 459 30.12 34.30 -7.46
N ALA A 460 30.34 35.57 -7.80
CA ALA A 460 31.62 36.06 -8.27
C ALA A 460 32.73 35.72 -7.23
N PRO A 461 33.94 35.32 -7.68
CA PRO A 461 34.99 34.92 -6.77
C PRO A 461 35.48 36.13 -5.99
N THR A 462 35.40 36.03 -4.66
CA THR A 462 36.04 36.98 -3.75
C THR A 462 37.54 36.70 -3.77
N GLU A 463 38.30 37.59 -4.41
CA GLU A 463 39.76 37.64 -4.32
C GLU A 463 40.18 37.74 -2.85
N THR A 464 40.95 36.74 -2.38
CA THR A 464 41.73 36.87 -1.14
C THR A 464 43.19 37.10 -1.54
N PRO A 465 43.87 38.13 -0.99
CA PRO A 465 45.21 38.47 -1.42
C PRO A 465 46.24 37.51 -0.85
N VAL A 466 47.17 37.13 -1.73
CA VAL A 466 48.39 36.38 -1.44
C VAL A 466 49.32 37.22 -0.57
N VAL A 467 49.75 36.69 0.58
CA VAL A 467 50.99 37.13 1.24
C VAL A 467 51.93 35.94 1.30
N ALA A 468 53.04 36.09 0.58
CA ALA A 468 54.18 35.20 0.57
C ALA A 468 54.96 35.30 1.89
N GLY A 469 55.42 34.16 2.39
CA GLY A 469 56.33 34.07 3.54
C GLY A 469 57.04 32.72 3.52
N VAL A 470 58.25 32.73 2.95
CA VAL A 470 59.24 31.66 2.87
C VAL A 470 59.79 31.36 4.27
N ASP A 471 59.93 30.09 4.66
CA ASP A 471 61.23 29.59 5.14
C ASP A 471 61.35 28.07 5.12
N GLU A 472 62.49 27.64 4.58
CA GLU A 472 63.00 26.28 4.56
C GLU A 472 63.44 25.85 5.97
N THR A 473 63.39 24.56 6.29
CA THR A 473 64.59 23.76 6.66
C THR A 473 64.24 22.32 7.05
N GLY A 474 64.66 21.39 6.20
CA GLY A 474 65.54 20.25 6.52
C GLY A 474 65.17 19.21 7.59
N GLY A 475 65.22 17.93 7.20
CA GLY A 475 65.53 16.84 8.13
C GLY A 475 64.94 15.46 7.79
N ASP A 476 65.57 14.76 6.86
CA ASP A 476 65.44 13.31 6.57
C ASP A 476 66.16 12.46 7.66
N PRO A 477 66.30 11.11 7.57
CA PRO A 477 65.33 9.98 7.57
C PRO A 477 65.53 9.01 8.75
N GLY A 478 64.70 7.95 8.85
CA GLY A 478 65.27 6.60 9.12
C GLY A 478 64.45 5.59 9.93
N GLY A 479 64.39 4.35 9.40
CA GLY A 479 64.18 3.08 10.12
C GLY A 479 62.80 2.45 9.91
N VAL A 480 62.54 1.51 8.99
CA VAL A 480 63.08 0.15 8.74
C VAL A 480 62.76 -0.88 9.84
N GLY A 481 61.96 -1.87 9.43
CA GLY A 481 61.97 -3.27 9.92
C GLY A 481 60.89 -3.58 10.94
N SER A 482 60.27 -4.76 10.98
CA SER A 482 60.25 -5.94 10.10
C SER A 482 59.21 -6.88 10.75
N ASP A 483 58.56 -7.71 9.92
CA ASP A 483 58.19 -9.10 10.19
C ASP A 483 57.72 -9.51 11.60
N ASN A 484 56.53 -10.13 11.69
CA ASN A 484 56.54 -11.59 11.67
C ASN A 484 55.18 -12.21 11.28
N SER A 485 55.29 -13.07 10.30
CA SER A 485 54.37 -14.09 9.85
C SER A 485 54.37 -15.28 10.82
N GLY A 486 53.28 -16.06 10.81
CA GLY A 486 53.44 -17.52 10.83
C GLY A 486 52.59 -18.28 11.84
N GLY A 487 51.65 -19.06 11.31
CA GLY A 487 51.79 -20.51 11.45
C GLY A 487 50.71 -21.26 12.23
N GLU A 488 49.66 -21.62 11.52
CA GLU A 488 49.30 -23.02 11.19
C GLU A 488 48.92 -24.07 12.26
N THR A 489 47.87 -24.80 11.84
CA THR A 489 47.62 -26.25 11.96
C THR A 489 46.92 -26.83 13.19
N GLY A 490 45.67 -27.24 12.94
CA GLY A 490 45.28 -28.67 12.89
C GLY A 490 44.85 -29.32 14.21
N THR A 491 43.70 -30.01 14.21
CA THR A 491 43.60 -31.49 14.19
C THR A 491 42.14 -31.92 14.42
N ALA A 492 41.75 -33.02 13.80
CA ALA A 492 40.42 -33.60 13.71
C ALA A 492 40.11 -34.68 14.78
N SER A 493 38.85 -35.17 14.72
CA SER A 493 38.29 -36.46 15.19
C SER A 493 37.87 -36.62 16.67
N GLU A 494 36.60 -37.00 16.89
CA GLU A 494 36.10 -38.36 17.22
C GLU A 494 34.55 -38.31 17.38
N THR A 495 33.70 -39.09 16.70
CA THR A 495 33.24 -40.50 16.84
C THR A 495 32.16 -40.80 17.90
N GLU A 496 31.19 -41.63 17.47
CA GLU A 496 30.35 -42.61 18.23
C GLU A 496 29.10 -42.21 19.04
N THR A 497 27.95 -42.44 18.40
CA THR A 497 26.80 -43.33 18.75
C THR A 497 26.56 -43.93 20.16
N VAL A 498 25.24 -43.99 20.47
CA VAL A 498 24.42 -44.99 21.21
C VAL A 498 23.93 -44.62 22.65
N PRO A 499 22.60 -44.75 22.95
CA PRO A 499 21.92 -44.49 24.24
C PRO A 499 21.97 -45.73 25.18
N PRO A 500 21.48 -45.73 26.45
CA PRO A 500 20.06 -46.04 26.73
C PRO A 500 19.50 -45.59 28.12
N SER A 501 18.21 -45.89 28.32
CA SER A 501 17.63 -46.50 29.55
C SER A 501 16.62 -45.69 30.37
N LYS A 502 15.35 -46.06 30.15
CA LYS A 502 14.40 -46.63 31.12
C LYS A 502 14.68 -46.46 32.63
N GLY A 503 13.61 -46.09 33.33
CA GLY A 503 13.30 -46.44 34.72
C GLY A 503 12.07 -45.64 35.19
N GLU A 504 10.84 -46.06 34.91
CA GLU A 504 9.99 -47.03 35.63
C GLU A 504 9.21 -46.48 36.84
N THR A 505 7.90 -46.77 36.79
CA THR A 505 6.96 -47.00 37.91
C THR A 505 6.49 -45.79 38.74
N GLY A 506 5.22 -45.66 39.11
CA GLY A 506 4.04 -46.49 38.87
C GLY A 506 2.94 -46.16 39.88
N LYS A 507 1.67 -46.24 39.44
CA LYS A 507 0.46 -46.77 40.11
C LYS A 507 -0.77 -46.14 39.47
N SER A 508 -1.53 -46.87 38.66
CA SER A 508 -2.44 -47.99 38.97
C SER A 508 -3.90 -47.51 39.00
N ALA A 509 -4.58 -47.95 37.93
CA ALA A 509 -6.00 -48.19 37.76
C ALA A 509 -6.72 -48.70 39.04
N SER A 510 -8.05 -48.66 39.17
CA SER A 510 -9.05 -49.15 38.21
C SER A 510 -10.49 -48.87 38.74
N PRO A 511 -11.61 -49.36 38.14
CA PRO A 511 -12.72 -48.52 37.67
C PRO A 511 -14.07 -48.83 38.36
N VAL A 512 -15.08 -47.98 38.16
CA VAL A 512 -16.49 -48.35 38.38
C VAL A 512 -17.35 -47.79 37.24
N ALA A 513 -18.26 -48.65 36.79
CA ALA A 513 -19.05 -48.54 35.58
C ALA A 513 -20.35 -47.72 35.75
N THR A 514 -20.90 -47.37 34.58
CA THR A 514 -22.33 -47.21 34.27
C THR A 514 -23.10 -46.09 34.98
N GLY A 515 -23.10 -44.93 34.32
CA GLY A 515 -24.20 -43.98 34.31
C GLY A 515 -24.16 -43.24 32.97
N SER A 516 -25.26 -43.23 32.23
CA SER A 516 -25.45 -42.36 31.08
C SER A 516 -25.42 -40.90 31.57
N THR A 517 -24.24 -40.30 31.65
CA THR A 517 -24.08 -38.89 31.97
C THR A 517 -23.83 -38.16 30.66
N GLY A 518 -24.82 -37.39 30.20
CA GLY A 518 -24.61 -36.46 29.10
C GLY A 518 -23.37 -35.62 29.40
N THR A 519 -22.38 -35.67 28.52
CA THR A 519 -21.16 -34.88 28.64
C THR A 519 -21.60 -33.42 28.73
N GLN A 520 -21.43 -32.80 29.90
CA GLN A 520 -21.77 -31.40 30.07
C GLN A 520 -20.99 -30.58 29.04
N PRO A 521 -21.64 -29.64 28.34
CA PRO A 521 -20.97 -28.81 27.34
C PRO A 521 -19.85 -28.02 28.00
N LEU A 522 -18.64 -28.10 27.44
CA LEU A 522 -17.47 -27.36 27.92
C LEU A 522 -17.35 -26.04 27.16
N ILE A 523 -17.15 -24.93 27.88
CA ILE A 523 -16.86 -23.61 27.32
C ILE A 523 -15.47 -23.19 27.81
N LEU A 524 -14.61 -22.79 26.88
CA LEU A 524 -13.27 -22.29 27.22
C LEU A 524 -13.33 -20.78 27.42
N VAL A 525 -12.69 -20.30 28.48
CA VAL A 525 -12.53 -18.87 28.78
C VAL A 525 -11.06 -18.53 28.65
N CYS A 526 -10.70 -17.89 27.54
CA CYS A 526 -9.35 -17.46 27.22
C CYS A 526 -9.14 -16.03 27.71
N SER A 527 -8.23 -15.82 28.67
CA SER A 527 -7.89 -14.47 29.15
C SER A 527 -6.43 -14.38 29.57
N ASP A 528 -5.87 -13.18 29.53
CA ASP A 528 -4.55 -12.89 30.10
C ASP A 528 -4.62 -12.67 31.62
N SER A 529 -5.84 -12.54 32.17
CA SER A 529 -6.09 -12.36 33.60
C SER A 529 -7.02 -13.46 34.13
N GLU A 530 -6.52 -14.25 35.07
CA GLU A 530 -7.32 -15.28 35.76
C GLU A 530 -8.49 -14.65 36.53
N GLU A 531 -8.29 -13.46 37.11
CA GLU A 531 -9.34 -12.72 37.83
C GLU A 531 -10.49 -12.31 36.91
N GLN A 532 -10.20 -11.86 35.69
CA GLN A 532 -11.24 -11.54 34.71
C GLN A 532 -11.96 -12.80 34.23
N ALA A 533 -11.22 -13.89 34.01
CA ALA A 533 -11.79 -15.17 33.60
C ALA A 533 -12.72 -15.78 34.67
N GLU A 534 -12.40 -15.62 35.96
CA GLU A 534 -13.22 -16.15 37.06
C GLU A 534 -14.67 -15.64 37.02
N VAL A 535 -14.88 -14.37 36.65
CA VAL A 535 -16.23 -13.79 36.54
C VAL A 535 -17.05 -14.51 35.47
N PHE A 536 -16.43 -14.82 34.34
CA PHE A 536 -17.06 -15.53 33.23
C PHE A 536 -17.29 -17.00 33.58
N ILE A 537 -16.32 -17.66 34.23
CA ILE A 537 -16.42 -19.06 34.66
C ILE A 537 -17.61 -19.24 35.61
N ARG A 538 -17.72 -18.40 36.65
CA ARG A 538 -18.84 -18.47 37.60
C ARG A 538 -20.19 -18.26 36.91
N ALA A 539 -20.27 -17.30 35.99
CA ALA A 539 -21.47 -17.02 35.23
C ALA A 539 -21.90 -18.21 34.35
N ILE A 540 -20.94 -18.88 33.70
CA ILE A 540 -21.16 -20.03 32.83
C ILE A 540 -21.56 -21.27 33.62
N GLU A 541 -20.92 -21.54 34.76
CA GLU A 541 -21.24 -22.69 35.64
C GLU A 541 -22.69 -22.62 36.16
N GLY A 542 -23.23 -21.41 36.33
CA GLY A 542 -24.64 -21.18 36.65
C GLY A 542 -25.64 -21.70 35.60
N LEU A 543 -25.17 -22.04 34.38
CA LEU A 543 -25.98 -22.58 33.28
C LEU A 543 -25.88 -24.10 33.11
N ASN A 544 -25.32 -24.82 34.09
CA ASN A 544 -25.09 -26.27 34.01
C ASN A 544 -24.13 -26.65 32.85
N CYS A 545 -23.25 -25.71 32.46
CA CYS A 545 -22.13 -25.91 31.55
C CYS A 545 -20.84 -26.00 32.35
N ALA A 546 -19.86 -26.77 31.87
CA ALA A 546 -18.52 -26.73 32.42
C ALA A 546 -17.75 -25.55 31.80
N ALA A 547 -17.01 -24.79 32.61
CA ALA A 547 -16.11 -23.74 32.11
C ALA A 547 -14.67 -24.04 32.52
N ARG A 548 -13.70 -23.72 31.64
CA ARG A 548 -12.27 -23.88 31.95
C ARG A 548 -11.50 -22.64 31.50
N PHE A 549 -10.66 -22.14 32.40
CA PHE A 549 -9.69 -21.09 32.10
C PHE A 549 -8.57 -21.62 31.21
N GLN A 550 -8.16 -20.79 30.24
CA GLN A 550 -6.93 -20.99 29.48
C GLN A 550 -6.24 -19.64 29.26
N HIS A 551 -4.92 -19.61 29.37
CA HIS A 551 -4.19 -18.39 29.06
C HIS A 551 -4.22 -18.13 27.55
N VAL A 552 -4.40 -16.87 27.09
CA VAL A 552 -4.56 -16.54 25.65
C VAL A 552 -3.38 -17.04 24.81
N GLN A 553 -2.16 -16.96 25.35
CA GLN A 553 -0.95 -17.46 24.68
C GLN A 553 -0.98 -18.98 24.45
N GLU A 554 -1.66 -19.72 25.31
CA GLU A 554 -1.79 -21.19 25.26
C GLU A 554 -3.05 -21.65 24.53
N ALA A 555 -3.94 -20.72 24.15
CA ALA A 555 -5.24 -20.99 23.51
C ALA A 555 -5.15 -21.47 22.05
N VAL A 556 -4.04 -22.07 21.64
CA VAL A 556 -3.71 -22.39 20.25
C VAL A 556 -3.56 -23.90 20.12
N GLY A 557 -4.68 -24.55 19.81
CA GLY A 557 -4.77 -26.00 19.66
C GLY A 557 -5.25 -26.73 20.93
N GLY A 558 -5.76 -27.95 20.75
CA GLY A 558 -6.22 -28.80 21.86
C GLY A 558 -7.71 -28.70 22.20
N TYR A 559 -8.55 -28.18 21.30
CA TYR A 559 -10.01 -28.16 21.47
C TYR A 559 -10.58 -29.58 21.38
N GLY A 560 -10.92 -30.16 22.54
CA GLY A 560 -11.58 -31.47 22.61
C GLY A 560 -12.99 -31.45 22.02
N PRO A 561 -13.52 -32.60 21.56
CA PRO A 561 -14.87 -32.71 20.99
C PRO A 561 -16.01 -32.29 21.93
N GLU A 562 -15.74 -32.18 23.23
CA GLU A 562 -16.64 -31.69 24.27
C GLU A 562 -16.76 -30.15 24.32
N THR A 563 -15.85 -29.43 23.65
CA THR A 563 -15.84 -27.95 23.64
C THR A 563 -16.91 -27.43 22.70
N ARG A 564 -17.83 -26.62 23.22
CA ARG A 564 -18.96 -26.03 22.48
C ARG A 564 -18.75 -24.57 22.10
N GLY A 565 -17.77 -23.91 22.69
CA GLY A 565 -17.47 -22.52 22.38
C GLY A 565 -16.30 -21.95 23.15
N VAL A 566 -15.86 -20.78 22.71
CA VAL A 566 -14.75 -20.04 23.30
C VAL A 566 -15.19 -18.61 23.61
N PHE A 567 -14.91 -18.16 24.82
CA PHE A 567 -14.92 -16.75 25.23
C PHE A 567 -13.49 -16.24 25.26
N LEU A 568 -13.19 -15.20 24.48
CA LEU A 568 -11.95 -14.45 24.58
C LEU A 568 -12.20 -13.19 25.41
N VAL A 569 -11.65 -13.13 26.61
CA VAL A 569 -11.81 -11.99 27.54
C VAL A 569 -10.54 -11.16 27.53
N LEU A 570 -10.65 -9.95 26.98
CA LEU A 570 -9.58 -9.00 26.74
C LEU A 570 -9.61 -7.89 27.79
N GLY A 571 -8.43 -7.54 28.31
CA GLY A 571 -8.25 -6.34 29.14
C GLY A 571 -8.36 -5.04 28.33
N ASP A 572 -8.02 -5.09 27.05
CA ASP A 572 -8.15 -3.99 26.08
C ASP A 572 -8.41 -4.54 24.67
N VAL A 573 -9.19 -3.81 23.87
CA VAL A 573 -9.61 -4.22 22.51
C VAL A 573 -8.73 -3.55 21.44
N GLY A 574 -7.43 -3.53 21.68
CA GLY A 574 -6.44 -3.05 20.71
C GLY A 574 -6.04 -4.11 19.68
N GLU A 575 -5.00 -3.81 18.90
CA GLU A 575 -4.47 -4.73 17.88
C GLU A 575 -4.07 -6.10 18.44
N GLN A 576 -3.52 -6.14 19.65
CA GLN A 576 -3.14 -7.39 20.32
C GLN A 576 -4.35 -8.30 20.61
N GLY A 577 -5.47 -7.72 21.04
CA GLY A 577 -6.71 -8.46 21.29
C GLY A 577 -7.31 -9.03 20.01
N ILE A 578 -7.25 -8.26 18.91
CA ILE A 578 -7.69 -8.71 17.58
C ILE A 578 -6.76 -9.81 17.04
N ALA A 579 -5.44 -9.68 17.23
CA ALA A 579 -4.48 -10.72 16.85
C ALA A 579 -4.73 -12.04 17.61
N ALA A 580 -5.05 -11.95 18.91
CA ALA A 580 -5.44 -13.12 19.71
C ALA A 580 -6.72 -13.78 19.18
N ALA A 581 -7.73 -12.97 18.81
CA ALA A 581 -8.96 -13.46 18.21
C ALA A 581 -8.71 -14.19 16.89
N ILE A 582 -7.87 -13.63 16.01
CA ILE A 582 -7.48 -14.26 14.74
C ILE A 582 -6.80 -15.60 14.99
N LYS A 583 -5.87 -15.67 15.96
CA LYS A 583 -5.13 -16.90 16.28
C LYS A 583 -6.02 -18.01 16.84
N ILE A 584 -6.95 -17.65 17.72
CA ILE A 584 -7.94 -18.58 18.26
C ILE A 584 -8.91 -19.03 17.16
N ASN A 585 -9.40 -18.09 16.34
CA ASN A 585 -10.32 -18.43 15.25
C ASN A 585 -9.66 -19.35 14.20
N ALA A 586 -8.40 -19.11 13.86
CA ALA A 586 -7.61 -19.97 12.98
C ALA A 586 -7.43 -21.39 13.55
N SER A 587 -7.42 -21.53 14.88
CA SER A 587 -7.29 -22.83 15.55
C SER A 587 -8.61 -23.59 15.64
N ILE A 588 -9.75 -22.89 15.80
CA ILE A 588 -11.08 -23.51 15.83
C ILE A 588 -11.66 -23.73 14.43
N GLN A 589 -11.19 -23.00 13.40
CA GLN A 589 -11.60 -23.12 11.99
C GLN A 589 -13.13 -23.15 11.81
N GLY A 590 -13.85 -22.29 12.53
CA GLY A 590 -15.31 -22.21 12.49
C GLY A 590 -16.07 -23.42 13.07
N ARG A 591 -15.39 -24.42 13.66
CA ARG A 591 -16.04 -25.61 14.27
C ARG A 591 -16.89 -25.28 15.48
N MET A 592 -16.56 -24.19 16.17
CA MET A 592 -17.32 -23.69 17.31
C MET A 592 -17.33 -22.16 17.31
N PRO A 593 -18.36 -21.54 17.89
CA PRO A 593 -18.46 -20.10 18.04
C PRO A 593 -17.38 -19.52 18.97
N LEU A 594 -16.80 -18.39 18.53
CA LEU A 594 -15.91 -17.52 19.31
C LEU A 594 -16.64 -16.23 19.66
N ILE A 595 -16.68 -15.88 20.95
CA ILE A 595 -17.25 -14.63 21.46
C ILE A 595 -16.10 -13.81 22.06
N ALA A 596 -15.97 -12.55 21.67
CA ALA A 596 -14.98 -11.65 22.23
C ALA A 596 -15.62 -10.73 23.28
N ALA A 597 -14.97 -10.58 24.42
CA ALA A 597 -15.40 -9.72 25.51
C ALA A 597 -14.28 -8.73 25.85
N GLY A 598 -14.58 -7.44 25.94
CA GLY A 598 -13.58 -6.41 26.23
C GLY A 598 -14.18 -5.01 26.38
N PRO A 599 -13.44 -4.03 26.92
CA PRO A 599 -13.93 -2.67 27.07
C PRO A 599 -13.87 -1.91 25.73
N ASN A 600 -14.56 -0.76 25.65
CA ASN A 600 -14.36 0.24 24.58
C ASN A 600 -14.48 -0.27 23.12
N TRP A 601 -15.35 -1.26 22.85
CA TRP A 601 -15.62 -1.69 21.48
C TRP A 601 -16.14 -0.55 20.60
N THR A 602 -15.39 -0.21 19.55
CA THR A 602 -15.83 0.72 18.50
C THR A 602 -16.47 -0.03 17.33
N ARG A 603 -17.23 0.68 16.48
CA ARG A 603 -17.85 0.07 15.29
C ARG A 603 -16.80 -0.57 14.36
N SER A 604 -15.65 0.09 14.16
CA SER A 604 -14.57 -0.43 13.32
C SER A 604 -13.95 -1.70 13.92
N MET A 605 -13.74 -1.75 15.24
CA MET A 605 -13.26 -2.95 15.94
C MET A 605 -14.26 -4.10 15.85
N VAL A 606 -15.56 -3.81 15.98
CA VAL A 606 -16.64 -4.80 15.84
C VAL A 606 -16.67 -5.39 14.43
N LEU A 607 -16.64 -4.54 13.39
CA LEU A 607 -16.64 -5.01 12.00
C LEU A 607 -15.39 -5.82 11.69
N ARG A 608 -14.23 -5.39 12.19
CA ARG A 608 -12.97 -6.10 12.03
C ARG A 608 -12.98 -7.45 12.75
N ALA A 609 -13.49 -7.49 13.99
CA ALA A 609 -13.67 -8.72 14.76
C ALA A 609 -14.60 -9.73 14.05
N ILE A 610 -15.73 -9.28 13.52
CA ILE A 610 -16.67 -10.11 12.76
C ILE A 610 -16.02 -10.63 11.47
N LYS A 611 -15.30 -9.77 10.74
CA LYS A 611 -14.52 -10.17 9.54
C LYS A 611 -13.54 -11.31 9.87
N TYR A 612 -12.99 -11.32 11.08
CA TYR A 612 -12.08 -12.35 11.57
C TYR A 612 -12.77 -13.54 12.25
N GLY A 613 -14.09 -13.68 12.11
CA GLY A 613 -14.85 -14.85 12.56
C GLY A 613 -15.27 -14.84 14.02
N ILE A 614 -15.15 -13.70 14.72
CA ILE A 614 -15.85 -13.51 15.99
C ILE A 614 -17.35 -13.47 15.71
N ARG A 615 -18.09 -14.35 16.37
CA ARG A 615 -19.53 -14.51 16.15
C ARG A 615 -20.37 -13.49 16.91
N ASP A 616 -19.90 -13.11 18.09
CA ASP A 616 -20.59 -12.15 18.95
C ASP A 616 -19.59 -11.41 19.85
N ILE A 617 -20.01 -10.25 20.33
CA ILE A 617 -19.21 -9.34 21.15
C ILE A 617 -19.96 -9.02 22.45
N LEU A 618 -19.19 -8.87 23.53
CA LEU A 618 -19.67 -8.45 24.83
C LEU A 618 -18.80 -7.30 25.39
N VAL A 619 -19.43 -6.17 25.71
CA VAL A 619 -18.72 -5.04 26.33
C VAL A 619 -18.48 -5.33 27.81
N THR A 620 -17.24 -5.17 28.29
CA THR A 620 -16.88 -5.32 29.70
C THR A 620 -16.72 -3.96 30.40
N PRO A 621 -17.01 -3.86 31.71
CA PRO A 621 -17.45 -4.93 32.62
C PRO A 621 -18.89 -5.40 32.33
N ALA A 622 -19.07 -6.72 32.24
CA ALA A 622 -20.35 -7.35 31.95
C ALA A 622 -20.96 -7.98 33.22
N SER A 623 -22.27 -7.91 33.36
CA SER A 623 -23.00 -8.60 34.43
C SER A 623 -23.12 -10.10 34.14
N GLU A 624 -23.31 -10.90 35.20
CA GLU A 624 -23.54 -12.34 35.10
C GLU A 624 -24.70 -12.67 34.14
N ALA A 625 -25.78 -11.91 34.19
CA ALA A 625 -26.94 -12.09 33.32
C ALA A 625 -26.60 -11.89 31.83
N GLN A 626 -25.78 -10.88 31.49
CA GLN A 626 -25.36 -10.62 30.11
C GLN A 626 -24.43 -11.72 29.58
N ILE A 627 -23.51 -12.22 30.42
CA ILE A 627 -22.64 -13.35 30.06
C ILE A 627 -23.49 -14.60 29.78
N GLN A 628 -24.44 -14.89 30.68
CA GLN A 628 -25.34 -16.03 30.54
C GLN A 628 -26.24 -15.93 29.29
N GLU A 629 -26.71 -14.74 28.95
CA GLU A 629 -27.47 -14.50 27.73
C GLU A 629 -26.63 -14.82 26.48
N LYS A 630 -25.39 -14.32 26.42
CA LYS A 630 -24.48 -14.60 25.30
C LYS A 630 -24.16 -16.08 25.15
N VAL A 631 -23.99 -16.80 26.27
CA VAL A 631 -23.80 -18.25 26.29
C VAL A 631 -25.02 -18.97 25.71
N LYS A 632 -26.24 -18.63 26.16
CA LYS A 632 -27.48 -19.27 25.67
C LYS A 632 -27.72 -19.01 24.18
N LEU A 633 -27.46 -17.79 23.71
CA LEU A 633 -27.69 -17.40 22.32
C LEU A 633 -26.73 -18.08 21.35
N ASN A 634 -25.46 -18.25 21.75
CA ASN A 634 -24.42 -18.63 20.82
C ASN A 634 -23.83 -20.02 21.07
N LEU A 635 -23.79 -20.52 22.31
CA LEU A 635 -22.93 -21.63 22.73
C LEU A 635 -23.68 -22.90 23.19
N VAL A 636 -25.00 -22.83 23.42
CA VAL A 636 -25.82 -23.93 24.00
C VAL A 636 -26.86 -24.48 22.99
N ALA A 637 -26.66 -24.24 21.68
CA ALA A 637 -27.53 -24.75 20.61
C ALA A 637 -27.29 -26.23 20.26
#